data_AF-A0A1F6BRU2-F1
#
_entry.id   AF-A0A1F6BRU2-F1
#
_cell.length_a   1.000
_cell.length_b   1.000
_cell.length_c   1.000
_cell.angle_alpha   90.00
_cell.angle_beta   90.00
_cell.angle_gamma   90.00
#
_symmetry.space_group_name_H-M   'P 1'
#
loop_
_entity.id
_entity.type
_entity.pdbx_description
1 polymer ?
#
loop_
_entity_poly.entity_id
_entity_poly.type
_entity_poly.pdbx_seq_one_letter_code
_entity_poly.pdbx_strand_id
1 'polypeptide(L)'
;MRARRTTLFFIGIVLAWGAPSSALAVTYVTSNIVSDTEWALVGSPYIVDFADGPFPLPLFTVHEGVTLTIDPGVVVKFAALNGMTVNGTLRALGTADNKIIFTSIKDDEAGGDTNGDGSVTMPADEQWMHIEFNAGSTGSFDYAVVRYGGGLPIPFGVMTGIKNYGGTVTINHTTLEHNGYDGLGQHGGHTTVTNSIISNHEVGINMSGGELEVSNSSITGNDIGIVNDSDDGSADARNNWWGDASGPHNDDTNAAGAGDAINGDVLYSPWLSSDPFAPDPCAEPGACASNVLFLPGIEGSRLYEGVGCGKSAEEKLWEPLGESILKILRGAGDDKVKDLFLDSSGKSVCSDIYAKTNDIIDTVKGSDIYKSFIDEMNGLEADGTINDWKATAYDWRLSLTDLLSNGAERNDKIYYTEATSTPYIEQTLRALAGSSKTGKVTVVAHSNGGLVAKALLNKLGGETATKLVDKIIMVGAPQGGAPESFGALLVGYNAGIYKYGFPIVSNAVAQEFVKNSPMAYHLLPSGDYLESTAGDSTHPVARFAGAAYAKEISSYETTINNNTELEDFLRAQSLNSALIDYAGDQHDELDFWTPPSGVEVSQIAGWGADTVAGIDFYTPPPVSVAAALAPLRAYRPIFTEDGDGVVPIPSALLMATSSSVKRYWVNLFTYNRDSNTDRKHKDIFEIPSLQDFVKNTIENSTSTLPAYISTSQPATITDNKKLTFFLHSPLTLELIDSSGNVTGLADDGSMTQDIPGSTYGEFGEVKYIIAPVGNYSLTMNGQGGGTFSLDMQESLGGVITASSTIANVPTATSTLASLTISGGLETVSALTVDKDGDGTNVFTLTPQLGKTVNYELPTPTAPPVISSGGGGGWGGGVSFIVIATTTVATTTASTSSPQATIQPVATNTTEAVITTQKPIQIKKKQPVAVVIPKKAETNIPQTPLEIGFLTGQTASVYNASQQPLFARIGRAVYNGLYGLWLKLKSFF
;
A
#
# COMPACT_ATOMS: atom_id res chain seq x y z
N MET A 1 15.28 23.93 -54.59
CA MET A 1 16.37 24.05 -53.59
C MET A 1 15.94 23.26 -52.36
N ARG A 2 16.87 22.54 -51.70
CA ARG A 2 16.66 21.72 -50.48
C ARG A 2 15.68 20.52 -50.54
N ALA A 3 15.99 19.57 -49.65
CA ALA A 3 15.53 18.19 -49.54
C ALA A 3 14.02 17.95 -49.40
N ARG A 4 13.58 16.74 -49.77
CA ARG A 4 12.29 16.14 -49.40
C ARG A 4 12.45 15.24 -48.17
N ARG A 5 11.50 15.29 -47.24
CA ARG A 5 11.10 14.16 -46.38
C ARG A 5 9.58 14.15 -46.35
N THR A 6 8.96 13.01 -46.65
CA THR A 6 7.52 12.80 -46.51
C THR A 6 7.29 11.31 -46.28
N THR A 7 7.04 10.94 -45.04
CA THR A 7 6.67 9.58 -44.66
C THR A 7 5.23 9.32 -45.10
N LEU A 8 4.95 8.13 -45.62
CA LEU A 8 3.59 7.63 -45.80
C LEU A 8 3.46 6.24 -45.17
N PHE A 9 2.38 6.03 -44.43
CA PHE A 9 2.00 4.72 -43.92
C PHE A 9 1.63 3.78 -45.08
N PHE A 10 1.95 2.50 -44.93
CA PHE A 10 1.28 1.41 -45.64
C PHE A 10 0.81 0.36 -44.62
N ILE A 11 -0.45 -0.06 -44.77
CA ILE A 11 -1.04 -1.11 -43.93
C ILE A 11 -0.66 -2.45 -44.55
N GLY A 12 0.16 -3.24 -43.85
CA GLY A 12 0.47 -4.63 -44.20
C GLY A 12 -0.57 -5.58 -43.63
N ILE A 13 -1.25 -6.34 -44.50
CA ILE A 13 -2.15 -7.41 -44.08
C ILE A 13 -1.33 -8.62 -43.65
N VAL A 14 -1.61 -9.17 -42.47
CA VAL A 14 -1.05 -10.46 -42.03
C VAL A 14 -1.68 -11.58 -42.86
N LEU A 15 -0.97 -11.99 -43.91
CA LEU A 15 -1.18 -13.25 -44.59
C LEU A 15 -0.15 -14.25 -44.08
N ALA A 16 -0.60 -15.19 -43.24
CA ALA A 16 0.21 -16.31 -42.79
C ALA A 16 0.51 -17.25 -43.96
N TRP A 17 1.57 -16.95 -44.72
CA TRP A 17 2.23 -17.94 -45.55
C TRP A 17 2.96 -18.90 -44.61
N GLY A 18 2.46 -20.13 -44.51
CA GLY A 18 3.27 -21.22 -43.97
C GLY A 18 4.51 -21.34 -44.85
N ALA A 19 5.69 -21.04 -44.30
CA ALA A 19 6.93 -21.21 -45.02
C ALA A 19 7.04 -22.68 -45.44
N PRO A 20 7.25 -23.01 -46.73
CA PRO A 20 7.62 -24.37 -47.08
C PRO A 20 8.94 -24.66 -46.36
N SER A 21 8.99 -25.79 -45.66
CA SER A 21 10.22 -26.29 -45.02
C SER A 21 11.31 -26.39 -46.09
N SER A 22 12.20 -25.42 -46.10
CA SER A 22 13.33 -25.39 -47.03
C SER A 22 14.28 -26.48 -46.56
N ALA A 23 14.27 -27.61 -47.26
CA ALA A 23 15.16 -28.72 -46.96
C ALA A 23 16.61 -28.21 -47.02
N LEU A 24 17.29 -28.27 -45.88
CA LEU A 24 18.68 -27.86 -45.76
C LEU A 24 19.54 -28.68 -46.73
N ALA A 25 20.37 -28.00 -47.50
CA ALA A 25 21.17 -28.62 -48.54
C ALA A 25 22.50 -29.09 -47.93
N VAL A 26 22.51 -30.36 -47.49
CA VAL A 26 23.69 -31.06 -46.96
C VAL A 26 24.91 -30.84 -47.86
N THR A 27 25.95 -30.21 -47.33
CA THR A 27 27.16 -29.86 -48.07
C THR A 27 28.30 -30.82 -47.74
N TYR A 28 28.68 -31.69 -48.67
CA TYR A 28 29.80 -32.61 -48.49
C TYR A 28 31.14 -31.90 -48.72
N VAL A 29 32.05 -32.02 -47.75
CA VAL A 29 33.38 -31.42 -47.69
C VAL A 29 34.42 -32.51 -47.98
N THR A 30 34.80 -32.61 -49.26
CA THR A 30 35.67 -33.67 -49.79
C THR A 30 37.05 -33.18 -50.24
N SER A 31 37.41 -31.92 -49.95
CA SER A 31 38.69 -31.32 -50.35
C SER A 31 39.16 -30.23 -49.37
N ASN A 32 40.47 -29.97 -49.37
CA ASN A 32 41.13 -29.06 -48.41
C ASN A 32 40.80 -27.58 -48.66
N ILE A 33 40.81 -26.78 -47.59
CA ILE A 33 40.65 -25.32 -47.67
C ILE A 33 42.01 -24.69 -48.01
N VAL A 34 42.16 -24.33 -49.29
CA VAL A 34 43.40 -23.76 -49.88
C VAL A 34 43.31 -22.26 -50.19
N SER A 35 42.17 -21.64 -49.88
CA SER A 35 41.90 -20.20 -49.97
C SER A 35 40.80 -19.82 -48.98
N ASP A 36 40.74 -18.57 -48.54
CA ASP A 36 39.78 -18.13 -47.52
C ASP A 36 38.35 -18.55 -47.87
N THR A 37 37.68 -19.21 -46.92
CA THR A 37 36.39 -19.88 -47.14
C THR A 37 35.43 -19.60 -45.98
N GLU A 38 34.16 -19.46 -46.34
CA GLU A 38 33.03 -19.21 -45.46
C GLU A 38 32.07 -20.41 -45.51
N TRP A 39 31.79 -21.02 -44.37
CA TRP A 39 30.74 -22.00 -44.19
C TRP A 39 29.52 -21.30 -43.61
N ALA A 40 28.57 -20.98 -44.48
CA ALA A 40 27.39 -20.20 -44.15
C ALA A 40 26.18 -21.09 -43.83
N LEU A 41 25.25 -20.60 -43.01
CA LEU A 41 24.08 -21.34 -42.54
C LEU A 41 23.24 -21.99 -43.67
N VAL A 42 23.24 -21.40 -44.87
CA VAL A 42 22.53 -21.92 -46.05
C VAL A 42 23.10 -23.25 -46.61
N GLY A 43 24.36 -23.59 -46.29
CA GLY A 43 24.99 -24.87 -46.63
C GLY A 43 25.04 -25.87 -45.48
N SER A 44 24.55 -25.51 -44.30
CA SER A 44 24.46 -26.39 -43.13
C SER A 44 23.46 -27.54 -43.40
N PRO A 45 23.71 -28.78 -42.96
CA PRO A 45 24.93 -29.25 -42.30
C PRO A 45 26.08 -29.50 -43.30
N TYR A 46 27.30 -29.19 -42.86
CA TYR A 46 28.54 -29.51 -43.59
C TYR A 46 29.06 -30.88 -43.14
N ILE A 47 29.15 -31.86 -44.04
CA ILE A 47 29.66 -33.21 -43.74
C ILE A 47 31.11 -33.34 -44.22
N VAL A 48 32.05 -33.50 -43.29
CA VAL A 48 33.45 -33.84 -43.57
C VAL A 48 33.57 -35.34 -43.79
N ASP A 49 33.74 -35.73 -45.05
CA ASP A 49 33.95 -37.11 -45.52
C ASP A 49 35.05 -37.12 -46.59
N PHE A 50 36.30 -37.29 -46.14
CA PHE A 50 37.52 -37.10 -46.92
C PHE A 50 38.08 -38.45 -47.41
N ALA A 51 37.26 -39.25 -48.10
CA ALA A 51 37.59 -40.63 -48.45
C ALA A 51 38.89 -40.84 -49.28
N ASP A 52 39.36 -39.83 -50.01
CA ASP A 52 40.47 -39.92 -50.99
C ASP A 52 41.87 -39.51 -50.46
N GLY A 53 42.03 -39.27 -49.15
CA GLY A 53 43.33 -38.88 -48.57
C GLY A 53 44.38 -40.01 -48.52
N PRO A 54 45.69 -39.71 -48.64
CA PRO A 54 46.73 -40.73 -48.59
C PRO A 54 46.89 -41.34 -47.19
N PHE A 55 46.95 -42.68 -47.14
CA PHE A 55 47.20 -43.48 -45.93
C PHE A 55 48.49 -43.02 -45.21
N PRO A 56 48.55 -42.93 -43.86
CA PRO A 56 47.73 -43.66 -42.88
C PRO A 56 46.30 -43.18 -42.66
N LEU A 57 46.03 -41.87 -42.66
CA LEU A 57 44.69 -41.33 -42.38
C LEU A 57 44.40 -40.07 -43.21
N PRO A 58 43.20 -39.93 -43.79
CA PRO A 58 42.74 -38.69 -44.38
C PRO A 58 42.38 -37.68 -43.29
N LEU A 59 42.98 -36.47 -43.36
CA LEU A 59 42.61 -35.33 -42.53
C LEU A 59 42.28 -34.13 -43.42
N PHE A 60 41.04 -33.65 -43.31
CA PHE A 60 40.61 -32.42 -43.97
C PHE A 60 41.42 -31.24 -43.39
N THR A 61 42.17 -30.56 -44.25
CA THR A 61 43.18 -29.57 -43.85
C THR A 61 42.77 -28.15 -44.23
N VAL A 62 42.83 -27.22 -43.27
CA VAL A 62 42.87 -25.77 -43.50
C VAL A 62 44.32 -25.34 -43.63
N HIS A 63 44.73 -24.86 -44.81
CA HIS A 63 46.13 -24.62 -45.16
C HIS A 63 46.76 -23.43 -44.44
N GLU A 64 48.10 -23.41 -44.36
CA GLU A 64 48.87 -22.30 -43.78
C GLU A 64 48.52 -20.97 -44.48
N GLY A 65 48.29 -19.92 -43.70
CA GLY A 65 47.93 -18.59 -44.19
C GLY A 65 46.49 -18.47 -44.73
N VAL A 66 45.64 -19.48 -44.53
CA VAL A 66 44.24 -19.51 -44.99
C VAL A 66 43.26 -19.50 -43.80
N THR A 67 42.13 -18.81 -43.95
CA THR A 67 41.05 -18.73 -42.96
C THR A 67 39.84 -19.58 -43.37
N LEU A 68 39.39 -20.46 -42.48
CA LEU A 68 38.03 -21.01 -42.50
C LEU A 68 37.17 -20.25 -41.47
N THR A 69 36.12 -19.57 -41.93
CA THR A 69 35.11 -18.93 -41.07
C THR A 69 33.81 -19.74 -41.14
N ILE A 70 33.16 -19.92 -39.99
CA ILE A 70 31.92 -20.69 -39.84
C ILE A 70 30.88 -19.78 -39.17
N ASP A 71 29.71 -19.65 -39.81
CA ASP A 71 28.61 -18.78 -39.36
C ASP A 71 27.83 -19.33 -38.15
N PRO A 72 27.18 -18.46 -37.35
CA PRO A 72 26.22 -18.88 -36.32
C PRO A 72 25.16 -19.86 -36.83
N GLY A 73 24.84 -20.87 -36.02
CA GLY A 73 23.84 -21.91 -36.33
C GLY A 73 24.32 -23.01 -37.27
N VAL A 74 25.56 -22.97 -37.78
CA VAL A 74 26.09 -24.02 -38.65
C VAL A 74 26.37 -25.29 -37.87
N VAL A 75 25.98 -26.43 -38.44
CA VAL A 75 26.34 -27.76 -37.96
C VAL A 75 27.43 -28.33 -38.87
N VAL A 76 28.53 -28.77 -38.27
CA VAL A 76 29.63 -29.49 -38.91
C VAL A 76 29.60 -30.93 -38.39
N LYS A 77 29.44 -31.88 -39.30
CA LYS A 77 29.41 -33.31 -39.02
C LYS A 77 30.63 -33.99 -39.59
N PHE A 78 31.20 -34.93 -38.86
CA PHE A 78 32.33 -35.75 -39.31
C PHE A 78 31.89 -37.19 -39.53
N ALA A 79 32.28 -37.77 -40.67
CA ALA A 79 32.17 -39.20 -40.91
C ALA A 79 33.14 -39.98 -39.99
N ALA A 80 32.93 -41.30 -39.85
CA ALA A 80 33.80 -42.14 -39.04
C ALA A 80 35.27 -42.04 -39.50
N LEU A 81 36.20 -41.97 -38.55
CA LEU A 81 37.65 -41.79 -38.81
C LEU A 81 38.01 -40.56 -39.66
N ASN A 82 37.19 -39.50 -39.63
CA ASN A 82 37.50 -38.18 -40.19
C ASN A 82 37.72 -37.14 -39.07
N GLY A 83 38.43 -36.06 -39.38
CA GLY A 83 38.70 -34.95 -38.45
C GLY A 83 39.20 -33.72 -39.22
N MET A 84 39.61 -32.67 -38.50
CA MET A 84 40.08 -31.40 -39.08
C MET A 84 41.49 -31.08 -38.60
N THR A 85 42.41 -30.78 -39.52
CA THR A 85 43.73 -30.23 -39.20
C THR A 85 43.79 -28.76 -39.62
N VAL A 86 44.14 -27.89 -38.69
CA VAL A 86 44.29 -26.44 -38.90
C VAL A 86 45.78 -26.10 -38.88
N ASN A 87 46.30 -25.73 -40.06
CA ASN A 87 47.62 -25.11 -40.21
C ASN A 87 47.50 -23.59 -40.44
N GLY A 88 46.29 -23.11 -40.80
CA GLY A 88 45.94 -21.70 -40.93
C GLY A 88 45.14 -21.19 -39.74
N THR A 89 43.93 -20.69 -40.01
CA THR A 89 43.03 -20.08 -39.03
C THR A 89 41.63 -20.70 -39.10
N LEU A 90 41.07 -21.11 -37.95
CA LEU A 90 39.66 -21.51 -37.81
C LEU A 90 38.90 -20.50 -36.94
N ARG A 91 37.77 -20.00 -37.43
CA ARG A 91 36.88 -19.07 -36.72
C ARG A 91 35.45 -19.60 -36.70
N ALA A 92 35.05 -20.22 -35.60
CA ALA A 92 33.68 -20.62 -35.30
C ALA A 92 33.09 -19.65 -34.28
N LEU A 93 32.37 -18.63 -34.75
CA LEU A 93 31.87 -17.53 -33.91
C LEU A 93 30.34 -17.48 -33.98
N GLY A 94 29.70 -18.29 -33.14
CA GLY A 94 28.25 -18.38 -33.01
C GLY A 94 27.63 -17.29 -32.15
N THR A 95 26.39 -17.52 -31.70
CA THR A 95 25.70 -16.67 -30.70
C THR A 95 24.91 -17.54 -29.73
N ALA A 96 24.47 -16.98 -28.60
CA ALA A 96 23.64 -17.69 -27.62
C ALA A 96 22.40 -18.37 -28.24
N ASP A 97 21.72 -17.67 -29.16
CA ASP A 97 20.53 -18.18 -29.86
C ASP A 97 20.86 -19.13 -31.03
N ASN A 98 22.10 -19.09 -31.55
CA ASN A 98 22.53 -19.81 -32.76
C ASN A 98 23.96 -20.33 -32.57
N LYS A 99 24.12 -21.37 -31.73
CA LYS A 99 25.41 -22.03 -31.51
C LYS A 99 25.92 -22.73 -32.77
N ILE A 100 27.24 -22.90 -32.87
CA ILE A 100 27.88 -23.75 -33.90
C ILE A 100 28.13 -25.13 -33.30
N ILE A 101 27.78 -26.21 -34.01
CA ILE A 101 27.89 -27.58 -33.48
C ILE A 101 28.86 -28.40 -34.31
N PHE A 102 29.90 -28.95 -33.68
CA PHE A 102 30.82 -29.93 -34.26
C PHE A 102 30.53 -31.31 -33.68
N THR A 103 30.19 -32.29 -34.53
CA THR A 103 29.59 -33.54 -34.06
C THR A 103 29.76 -34.72 -35.03
N SER A 104 29.30 -35.91 -34.63
CA SER A 104 29.24 -37.11 -35.46
C SER A 104 28.23 -37.00 -36.60
N ILE A 105 28.50 -37.69 -37.71
CA ILE A 105 27.50 -37.92 -38.78
C ILE A 105 26.19 -38.55 -38.25
N LYS A 106 26.25 -39.30 -37.14
CA LYS A 106 25.12 -39.99 -36.48
C LYS A 106 24.28 -39.14 -35.51
N ASP A 107 24.65 -37.86 -35.33
CA ASP A 107 23.95 -36.98 -34.38
C ASP A 107 22.65 -36.42 -34.98
N ASP A 108 21.55 -37.18 -34.89
CA ASP A 108 20.23 -36.78 -35.38
C ASP A 108 19.70 -35.46 -34.80
N GLU A 109 20.11 -35.09 -33.58
CA GLU A 109 19.64 -33.88 -32.90
C GLU A 109 20.18 -32.61 -33.59
N ALA A 110 21.48 -32.61 -33.91
CA ALA A 110 22.12 -31.51 -34.60
C ALA A 110 21.98 -31.65 -36.12
N GLY A 111 21.06 -30.91 -36.75
CA GLY A 111 20.95 -30.85 -38.22
C GLY A 111 20.31 -32.06 -38.91
N GLY A 112 19.82 -33.05 -38.15
CA GLY A 112 19.02 -34.18 -38.66
C GLY A 112 19.83 -35.39 -39.15
N ASP A 113 19.11 -36.48 -39.43
CA ASP A 113 19.63 -37.75 -39.97
C ASP A 113 20.39 -37.52 -41.28
N THR A 114 21.72 -37.64 -41.20
CA THR A 114 22.66 -37.43 -42.31
C THR A 114 23.32 -38.71 -42.82
N ASN A 115 23.18 -39.80 -42.06
CA ASN A 115 23.61 -41.16 -42.38
C ASN A 115 22.52 -41.94 -43.14
N GLY A 116 21.26 -41.52 -43.04
CA GLY A 116 20.10 -42.09 -43.73
C GLY A 116 19.58 -43.40 -43.13
N ASP A 117 19.88 -43.68 -41.86
CA ASP A 117 19.38 -44.88 -41.15
C ASP A 117 18.23 -44.59 -40.16
N GLY A 118 17.81 -43.33 -40.03
CA GLY A 118 16.94 -42.87 -38.95
C GLY A 118 17.61 -43.08 -37.60
N SER A 119 16.82 -43.37 -36.56
CA SER A 119 17.33 -43.66 -35.21
C SER A 119 17.83 -45.11 -35.03
N VAL A 120 18.45 -45.71 -36.06
CA VAL A 120 19.02 -47.07 -35.98
C VAL A 120 20.42 -47.05 -35.38
N THR A 121 21.21 -46.00 -35.66
CA THR A 121 22.39 -45.66 -34.87
C THR A 121 22.13 -44.40 -34.04
N MET A 122 22.89 -44.27 -32.95
CA MET A 122 22.92 -43.08 -32.10
C MET A 122 24.36 -42.53 -32.11
N PRO A 123 24.56 -41.24 -31.82
CA PRO A 123 25.87 -40.76 -31.47
C PRO A 123 26.33 -41.39 -30.15
N ALA A 124 27.64 -41.39 -29.95
CA ALA A 124 28.33 -41.83 -28.75
C ALA A 124 29.70 -41.13 -28.75
N ASP A 125 30.52 -41.37 -27.75
CA ASP A 125 31.90 -40.90 -27.73
C ASP A 125 32.71 -41.57 -28.88
N GLU A 126 33.89 -41.02 -29.22
CA GLU A 126 34.83 -41.61 -30.19
C GLU A 126 34.32 -41.84 -31.64
N GLN A 127 33.25 -41.16 -32.11
CA GLN A 127 32.68 -41.44 -33.43
C GLN A 127 33.40 -40.74 -34.59
N TRP A 128 34.11 -39.66 -34.32
CA TRP A 128 35.04 -39.01 -35.25
C TRP A 128 36.36 -38.72 -34.53
N MET A 129 37.38 -38.26 -35.28
CA MET A 129 38.70 -37.94 -34.73
C MET A 129 38.64 -36.60 -33.96
N HIS A 130 39.54 -35.65 -34.26
CA HIS A 130 39.74 -34.44 -33.48
C HIS A 130 39.85 -33.19 -34.37
N ILE A 131 39.74 -32.01 -33.76
CA ILE A 131 40.16 -30.74 -34.37
C ILE A 131 41.58 -30.43 -33.88
N GLU A 132 42.57 -30.54 -34.77
CA GLU A 132 43.99 -30.37 -34.47
C GLU A 132 44.51 -28.99 -34.87
N PHE A 133 45.15 -28.29 -33.93
CA PHE A 133 45.83 -27.02 -34.16
C PHE A 133 47.35 -27.22 -34.13
N ASN A 134 48.00 -27.14 -35.29
CA ASN A 134 49.45 -27.29 -35.41
C ASN A 134 50.22 -26.02 -35.07
N ALA A 135 51.54 -26.16 -34.89
CA ALA A 135 52.47 -25.06 -34.64
C ALA A 135 52.25 -23.84 -35.56
N GLY A 136 51.90 -22.69 -34.96
CA GLY A 136 51.66 -21.43 -35.67
C GLY A 136 50.25 -21.23 -36.23
N SER A 137 49.34 -22.20 -36.10
CA SER A 137 47.92 -22.04 -36.42
C SER A 137 47.15 -21.23 -35.36
N THR A 138 45.94 -20.78 -35.70
CA THR A 138 45.03 -20.14 -34.73
C THR A 138 43.62 -20.71 -34.77
N GLY A 139 42.98 -20.77 -33.60
CA GLY A 139 41.61 -21.25 -33.42
C GLY A 139 40.79 -20.30 -32.55
N SER A 140 39.52 -20.10 -32.91
CA SER A 140 38.57 -19.37 -32.09
C SER A 140 37.20 -20.04 -32.13
N PHE A 141 36.72 -20.44 -30.96
CA PHE A 141 35.37 -20.94 -30.71
C PHE A 141 34.67 -19.95 -29.78
N ASP A 142 33.57 -19.34 -30.22
CA ASP A 142 32.66 -18.57 -29.37
C ASP A 142 31.24 -19.07 -29.60
N TYR A 143 30.51 -19.38 -28.54
CA TYR A 143 29.19 -20.05 -28.59
C TYR A 143 29.17 -21.32 -29.47
N ALA A 144 30.13 -22.23 -29.27
CA ALA A 144 30.17 -23.52 -29.96
C ALA A 144 29.76 -24.71 -29.05
N VAL A 145 29.57 -25.88 -29.66
CA VAL A 145 29.51 -27.19 -29.01
C VAL A 145 30.43 -28.13 -29.78
N VAL A 146 31.27 -28.89 -29.09
CA VAL A 146 32.12 -29.94 -29.69
C VAL A 146 31.89 -31.24 -28.94
N ARG A 147 31.33 -32.23 -29.65
CA ARG A 147 30.93 -33.52 -29.07
C ARG A 147 31.17 -34.71 -29.98
N TYR A 148 31.24 -35.90 -29.38
CA TYR A 148 31.37 -37.20 -30.05
C TYR A 148 32.69 -37.43 -30.81
N GLY A 149 33.72 -36.62 -30.54
CA GLY A 149 35.07 -36.75 -31.10
C GLY A 149 35.98 -37.71 -30.30
N GLY A 150 37.27 -37.71 -30.62
CA GLY A 150 38.32 -38.46 -29.91
C GLY A 150 38.60 -39.89 -30.38
N GLY A 151 37.93 -40.37 -31.42
CA GLY A 151 38.07 -41.75 -31.91
C GLY A 151 39.24 -41.96 -32.87
N LEU A 152 40.05 -43.01 -32.65
CA LEU A 152 41.20 -43.34 -33.50
C LEU A 152 41.37 -44.86 -33.74
N PRO A 153 42.04 -45.28 -34.83
CA PRO A 153 42.51 -46.64 -34.97
C PRO A 153 43.71 -46.88 -34.03
N ILE A 154 43.46 -47.66 -32.96
CA ILE A 154 44.44 -48.20 -32.01
C ILE A 154 45.67 -48.76 -32.77
N PRO A 155 46.94 -48.44 -32.42
CA PRO A 155 47.42 -48.05 -31.07
C PRO A 155 48.23 -46.73 -30.97
N PHE A 156 48.05 -45.73 -31.84
CA PHE A 156 49.04 -44.63 -31.99
C PHE A 156 48.52 -43.17 -31.87
N GLY A 157 47.58 -42.85 -30.98
CA GLY A 157 47.22 -41.44 -30.76
C GLY A 157 46.39 -41.13 -29.51
N VAL A 158 46.31 -39.83 -29.22
CA VAL A 158 45.54 -39.20 -28.13
C VAL A 158 44.07 -39.13 -28.52
N MET A 159 43.17 -39.42 -27.58
CA MET A 159 41.74 -39.63 -27.85
C MET A 159 40.91 -38.42 -27.41
N THR A 160 41.10 -37.27 -28.07
CA THR A 160 40.56 -35.98 -27.63
C THR A 160 39.60 -35.30 -28.63
N GLY A 161 38.68 -34.47 -28.15
CA GLY A 161 37.81 -33.63 -29.02
C GLY A 161 38.56 -32.49 -29.73
N ILE A 162 39.21 -31.62 -28.95
CA ILE A 162 40.08 -30.53 -29.47
C ILE A 162 41.52 -30.80 -29.06
N LYS A 163 42.47 -30.63 -29.97
CA LYS A 163 43.89 -30.88 -29.73
C LYS A 163 44.75 -29.69 -30.14
N ASN A 164 45.54 -29.15 -29.22
CA ASN A 164 46.54 -28.13 -29.51
C ASN A 164 47.96 -28.73 -29.49
N TYR A 165 48.73 -28.46 -30.55
CA TYR A 165 50.09 -28.99 -30.79
C TYR A 165 51.03 -27.85 -31.24
N GLY A 166 50.83 -26.64 -30.73
CA GLY A 166 51.64 -25.45 -31.00
C GLY A 166 50.89 -24.24 -31.57
N GLY A 167 49.56 -24.30 -31.67
CA GLY A 167 48.71 -23.20 -32.11
C GLY A 167 48.33 -22.25 -30.95
N THR A 168 47.63 -21.17 -31.30
CA THR A 168 46.94 -20.29 -30.33
C THR A 168 45.44 -20.51 -30.42
N VAL A 169 44.82 -21.06 -29.38
CA VAL A 169 43.40 -21.45 -29.39
C VAL A 169 42.64 -20.69 -28.31
N THR A 170 41.50 -20.10 -28.67
CA THR A 170 40.56 -19.45 -27.73
C THR A 170 39.21 -20.15 -27.76
N ILE A 171 38.70 -20.50 -26.57
CA ILE A 171 37.41 -21.18 -26.36
C ILE A 171 36.57 -20.32 -25.41
N ASN A 172 35.42 -19.83 -25.89
CA ASN A 172 34.52 -18.92 -25.16
C ASN A 172 33.06 -19.36 -25.29
N HIS A 173 32.24 -19.23 -24.24
CA HIS A 173 30.82 -19.65 -24.23
C HIS A 173 30.53 -21.05 -24.83
N THR A 174 31.51 -21.94 -24.77
CA THR A 174 31.53 -23.17 -25.58
C THR A 174 31.35 -24.39 -24.70
N THR A 175 30.65 -25.40 -25.20
CA THR A 175 30.48 -26.69 -24.51
C THR A 175 31.38 -27.73 -25.14
N LEU A 176 32.29 -28.32 -24.36
CA LEU A 176 32.95 -29.59 -24.68
C LEU A 176 32.22 -30.67 -23.86
N GLU A 177 31.57 -31.61 -24.55
CA GLU A 177 30.81 -32.70 -23.92
C GLU A 177 30.97 -34.00 -24.72
N HIS A 178 30.97 -35.16 -24.07
CA HIS A 178 30.87 -36.46 -24.76
C HIS A 178 31.88 -36.68 -25.89
N ASN A 179 33.12 -36.20 -25.71
CA ASN A 179 34.24 -36.61 -26.54
C ASN A 179 34.85 -37.90 -25.98
N GLY A 180 35.94 -38.38 -26.56
CA GLY A 180 36.67 -39.55 -26.04
C GLY A 180 37.34 -39.29 -24.68
N TYR A 181 38.52 -39.87 -24.50
CA TYR A 181 39.31 -39.78 -23.26
C TYR A 181 39.47 -38.34 -22.75
N ASP A 182 39.83 -37.39 -23.62
CA ASP A 182 40.06 -35.99 -23.24
C ASP A 182 39.07 -35.00 -23.90
N GLY A 183 38.48 -34.08 -23.14
CA GLY A 183 37.76 -32.94 -23.73
C GLY A 183 38.68 -32.03 -24.56
N LEU A 184 39.84 -31.68 -24.00
CA LEU A 184 40.89 -30.86 -24.62
C LEU A 184 42.28 -31.44 -24.35
N GLY A 185 43.02 -31.80 -25.40
CA GLY A 185 44.43 -32.18 -25.33
C GLY A 185 45.37 -31.00 -25.60
N GLN A 186 46.15 -30.57 -24.60
CA GLN A 186 47.12 -29.46 -24.71
C GLN A 186 48.55 -29.99 -24.68
N HIS A 187 49.21 -30.01 -25.83
CA HIS A 187 50.58 -30.53 -26.00
C HIS A 187 51.59 -29.45 -26.42
N GLY A 188 51.17 -28.20 -26.59
CA GLY A 188 52.04 -27.09 -26.93
C GLY A 188 51.31 -25.88 -27.51
N GLY A 189 51.97 -24.72 -27.47
CA GLY A 189 51.35 -23.45 -27.82
C GLY A 189 50.60 -22.86 -26.63
N HIS A 190 49.53 -22.10 -26.88
CA HIS A 190 48.74 -21.44 -25.84
C HIS A 190 47.24 -21.70 -26.06
N THR A 191 46.52 -22.06 -25.01
CA THR A 191 45.06 -22.22 -25.05
C THR A 191 44.39 -21.42 -23.93
N THR A 192 43.44 -20.55 -24.29
CA THR A 192 42.61 -19.77 -23.36
C THR A 192 41.18 -20.30 -23.38
N VAL A 193 40.62 -20.62 -22.21
CA VAL A 193 39.24 -21.10 -22.04
C VAL A 193 38.49 -20.19 -21.06
N THR A 194 37.39 -19.61 -21.50
CA THR A 194 36.57 -18.69 -20.67
C THR A 194 35.09 -18.96 -20.81
N ASN A 195 34.31 -18.72 -19.74
CA ASN A 195 32.85 -18.77 -19.77
C ASN A 195 32.27 -20.06 -20.38
N SER A 196 32.97 -21.19 -20.25
CA SER A 196 32.72 -22.42 -21.01
C SER A 196 32.38 -23.61 -20.10
N ILE A 197 31.89 -24.70 -20.68
CA ILE A 197 31.52 -25.94 -19.97
C ILE A 197 32.38 -27.09 -20.51
N ILE A 198 32.98 -27.87 -19.61
CA ILE A 198 33.78 -29.07 -19.92
C ILE A 198 33.28 -30.21 -19.04
N SER A 199 32.59 -31.18 -19.62
CA SER A 199 31.88 -32.23 -18.86
C SER A 199 31.79 -33.56 -19.58
N ASN A 200 31.64 -34.65 -18.83
CA ASN A 200 31.44 -36.01 -19.35
C ASN A 200 32.63 -36.52 -20.21
N HIS A 201 33.84 -36.51 -19.64
CA HIS A 201 35.06 -37.13 -20.17
C HIS A 201 35.78 -37.93 -19.08
N GLU A 202 36.73 -38.81 -19.42
CA GLU A 202 37.63 -39.37 -18.39
C GLU A 202 38.59 -38.27 -17.87
N VAL A 203 39.07 -37.39 -18.77
CA VAL A 203 39.82 -36.18 -18.43
C VAL A 203 39.22 -34.94 -19.11
N GLY A 204 38.88 -33.90 -18.34
CA GLY A 204 38.34 -32.65 -18.89
C GLY A 204 39.37 -31.91 -19.77
N ILE A 205 40.57 -31.67 -19.23
CA ILE A 205 41.72 -31.13 -19.96
C ILE A 205 42.99 -31.93 -19.62
N ASN A 206 43.67 -32.45 -20.63
CA ASN A 206 44.90 -33.23 -20.49
C ASN A 206 46.08 -32.44 -21.08
N MET A 207 47.05 -32.09 -20.24
CA MET A 207 48.16 -31.21 -20.60
C MET A 207 49.52 -31.91 -20.47
N SER A 208 50.28 -31.88 -21.57
CA SER A 208 51.65 -32.41 -21.67
C SER A 208 52.66 -31.40 -22.26
N GLY A 209 52.30 -30.12 -22.35
CA GLY A 209 53.21 -29.03 -22.74
C GLY A 209 52.49 -27.74 -23.14
N GLY A 210 53.20 -26.60 -23.11
CA GLY A 210 52.67 -25.28 -23.49
C GLY A 210 52.01 -24.51 -22.34
N GLU A 211 51.09 -23.62 -22.68
CA GLU A 211 50.38 -22.74 -21.75
C GLU A 211 48.87 -22.99 -21.79
N LEU A 212 48.22 -23.03 -20.62
CA LEU A 212 46.77 -23.19 -20.47
C LEU A 212 46.24 -22.17 -19.45
N GLU A 213 45.28 -21.35 -19.87
CA GLU A 213 44.50 -20.45 -19.01
C GLU A 213 43.02 -20.84 -19.07
N VAL A 214 42.40 -21.09 -17.92
CA VAL A 214 40.97 -21.44 -17.78
C VAL A 214 40.34 -20.58 -16.69
N SER A 215 39.26 -19.85 -16.97
CA SER A 215 38.55 -19.06 -15.95
C SER A 215 37.05 -18.88 -16.23
N ASN A 216 36.27 -18.57 -15.18
CA ASN A 216 34.81 -18.38 -15.23
C ASN A 216 34.05 -19.55 -15.90
N SER A 217 34.62 -20.75 -15.87
CA SER A 217 34.13 -21.93 -16.58
C SER A 217 33.68 -23.01 -15.59
N SER A 218 32.91 -23.98 -16.07
CA SER A 218 32.39 -25.11 -15.30
C SER A 218 33.07 -26.39 -15.80
N ILE A 219 33.86 -27.02 -14.92
CA ILE A 219 34.59 -28.27 -15.16
C ILE A 219 33.93 -29.31 -14.24
N THR A 220 33.02 -30.13 -14.80
CA THR A 220 32.10 -30.92 -13.97
C THR A 220 31.76 -32.27 -14.58
N GLY A 221 31.78 -33.33 -13.76
CA GLY A 221 31.38 -34.67 -14.20
C GLY A 221 32.40 -35.28 -15.17
N ASN A 222 33.67 -34.93 -15.02
CA ASN A 222 34.80 -35.65 -15.58
C ASN A 222 35.45 -36.46 -14.44
N ASP A 223 36.02 -37.65 -14.71
CA ASP A 223 36.69 -38.43 -13.65
C ASP A 223 37.93 -37.68 -13.11
N ILE A 224 38.62 -36.91 -13.97
CA ILE A 224 39.61 -35.89 -13.60
C ILE A 224 39.29 -34.60 -14.38
N GLY A 225 39.22 -33.45 -13.71
CA GLY A 225 38.96 -32.16 -14.34
C GLY A 225 40.15 -31.65 -15.16
N ILE A 226 41.36 -31.64 -14.59
CA ILE A 226 42.60 -31.29 -15.30
C ILE A 226 43.77 -32.19 -14.88
N VAL A 227 44.53 -32.68 -15.86
CA VAL A 227 45.86 -33.31 -15.68
C VAL A 227 46.93 -32.39 -16.28
N ASN A 228 48.00 -32.08 -15.54
CA ASN A 228 49.23 -31.47 -16.08
C ASN A 228 50.46 -32.34 -15.81
N ASP A 229 50.81 -33.18 -16.79
CA ASP A 229 51.99 -34.06 -16.79
C ASP A 229 53.20 -33.42 -17.53
N SER A 230 53.23 -32.08 -17.68
CA SER A 230 54.30 -31.40 -18.42
C SER A 230 55.51 -30.98 -17.55
N ASP A 231 56.73 -31.18 -18.07
CA ASP A 231 57.98 -30.78 -17.41
C ASP A 231 58.23 -29.25 -17.45
N ASP A 232 57.61 -28.54 -18.39
CA ASP A 232 57.88 -27.11 -18.67
C ASP A 232 56.64 -26.23 -18.95
N GLY A 233 55.43 -26.79 -18.93
CA GLY A 233 54.18 -26.08 -19.20
C GLY A 233 53.44 -25.61 -17.94
N SER A 234 52.58 -24.60 -18.09
CA SER A 234 51.83 -23.99 -16.99
C SER A 234 50.32 -24.01 -17.20
N ALA A 235 49.57 -24.54 -16.23
CA ALA A 235 48.11 -24.53 -16.17
C ALA A 235 47.59 -23.58 -15.07
N ASP A 236 46.92 -22.50 -15.47
CA ASP A 236 46.18 -21.61 -14.57
C ASP A 236 44.67 -21.83 -14.75
N ALA A 237 44.04 -22.44 -13.76
CA ALA A 237 42.63 -22.83 -13.75
C ALA A 237 41.86 -22.17 -12.59
N ARG A 238 42.22 -20.95 -12.22
CA ARG A 238 41.58 -20.19 -11.13
C ARG A 238 40.26 -19.56 -11.56
N ASN A 239 39.35 -19.41 -10.60
CA ASN A 239 38.01 -18.86 -10.76
C ASN A 239 37.09 -19.72 -11.65
N ASN A 240 37.24 -21.05 -11.58
CA ASN A 240 36.31 -22.02 -12.18
C ASN A 240 35.46 -22.71 -11.13
N TRP A 241 34.32 -23.24 -11.57
CA TRP A 241 33.53 -24.21 -10.81
C TRP A 241 34.00 -25.62 -11.13
N TRP A 242 34.04 -26.47 -10.10
CA TRP A 242 34.58 -27.83 -10.18
C TRP A 242 33.56 -28.92 -9.79
N GLY A 243 32.26 -28.58 -9.70
CA GLY A 243 31.20 -29.52 -9.34
C GLY A 243 30.78 -29.49 -7.86
N ASP A 244 31.65 -29.02 -6.96
CA ASP A 244 31.30 -28.77 -5.55
C ASP A 244 31.97 -27.50 -5.00
N ALA A 245 31.34 -26.87 -3.99
CA ALA A 245 31.82 -25.63 -3.37
C ALA A 245 33.13 -25.81 -2.56
N SER A 246 33.47 -27.04 -2.18
CA SER A 246 34.77 -27.42 -1.62
C SER A 246 35.91 -27.42 -2.65
N GLY A 247 35.62 -27.24 -3.95
CA GLY A 247 36.61 -27.17 -5.02
C GLY A 247 37.06 -28.55 -5.50
N PRO A 248 38.09 -28.59 -6.38
CA PRO A 248 38.56 -29.82 -6.99
C PRO A 248 39.29 -30.69 -5.97
N HIS A 249 39.18 -32.00 -6.12
CA HIS A 249 39.95 -32.93 -5.30
C HIS A 249 41.44 -32.92 -5.63
N ASN A 250 42.32 -32.85 -4.63
CA ASN A 250 43.75 -33.05 -4.79
C ASN A 250 44.39 -33.56 -3.48
N ASP A 251 45.01 -34.75 -3.51
CA ASP A 251 45.55 -35.43 -2.32
C ASP A 251 46.50 -34.58 -1.46
N ASP A 252 47.37 -33.76 -2.08
CA ASP A 252 48.38 -32.97 -1.36
C ASP A 252 47.87 -31.59 -0.90
N THR A 253 46.95 -30.96 -1.64
CA THR A 253 46.60 -29.54 -1.44
C THR A 253 45.11 -29.24 -1.23
N ASN A 254 44.20 -30.14 -1.62
CA ASN A 254 42.75 -30.02 -1.31
C ASN A 254 42.07 -31.40 -1.17
N ALA A 255 42.57 -32.26 -0.28
CA ALA A 255 42.04 -33.62 -0.08
C ALA A 255 40.61 -33.67 0.49
N ALA A 256 40.02 -32.52 0.81
CA ALA A 256 38.62 -32.37 1.22
C ALA A 256 37.71 -31.82 0.09
N GLY A 257 38.28 -31.49 -1.08
CA GLY A 257 37.52 -31.17 -2.28
C GLY A 257 36.72 -32.37 -2.76
N ALA A 258 35.45 -32.14 -3.11
CA ALA A 258 34.51 -33.14 -3.61
C ALA A 258 34.14 -32.92 -5.09
N GLY A 259 34.70 -31.90 -5.73
CA GLY A 259 34.60 -31.66 -7.17
C GLY A 259 35.62 -32.47 -7.98
N ASP A 260 35.48 -32.42 -9.31
CA ASP A 260 36.35 -33.02 -10.33
C ASP A 260 37.84 -32.88 -9.94
N ALA A 261 38.60 -33.97 -9.98
CA ALA A 261 39.96 -34.00 -9.45
C ALA A 261 40.96 -33.19 -10.29
N ILE A 262 42.10 -32.79 -9.69
CA ILE A 262 43.24 -32.23 -10.43
C ILE A 262 44.56 -32.96 -10.09
N ASN A 263 45.30 -33.33 -11.14
CA ASN A 263 46.57 -34.02 -11.07
C ASN A 263 47.69 -33.16 -11.68
N GLY A 264 48.88 -33.18 -11.05
CA GLY A 264 50.03 -32.39 -11.49
C GLY A 264 49.97 -30.91 -11.09
N ASP A 265 50.88 -30.11 -11.65
CA ASP A 265 51.04 -28.68 -11.28
C ASP A 265 49.96 -27.82 -11.97
N VAL A 266 48.79 -27.72 -11.33
CA VAL A 266 47.65 -26.89 -11.76
C VAL A 266 47.33 -25.83 -10.70
N LEU A 267 47.25 -24.55 -11.09
CA LEU A 267 46.81 -23.48 -10.19
C LEU A 267 45.28 -23.38 -10.20
N TYR A 268 44.59 -23.95 -9.21
CA TYR A 268 43.11 -24.02 -9.18
C TYR A 268 42.44 -23.09 -8.14
N SER A 269 43.22 -22.44 -7.25
CA SER A 269 42.70 -21.63 -6.14
C SER A 269 42.95 -20.12 -6.34
N PRO A 270 41.95 -19.24 -6.14
CA PRO A 270 40.58 -19.51 -5.70
C PRO A 270 39.72 -20.17 -6.79
N TRP A 271 38.65 -20.85 -6.36
CA TRP A 271 37.60 -21.42 -7.21
C TRP A 271 36.23 -20.75 -6.93
N LEU A 272 35.23 -21.04 -7.76
CA LEU A 272 33.85 -20.56 -7.57
C LEU A 272 33.10 -21.42 -6.55
N SER A 273 32.24 -20.81 -5.74
CA SER A 273 31.42 -21.51 -4.73
C SER A 273 30.08 -22.03 -5.25
N SER A 274 29.79 -21.84 -6.54
CA SER A 274 28.57 -22.27 -7.24
C SER A 274 28.83 -22.33 -8.74
N ASP A 275 28.07 -23.15 -9.48
CA ASP A 275 28.15 -23.22 -10.94
C ASP A 275 27.70 -21.89 -11.58
N PRO A 276 28.52 -21.24 -12.43
CA PRO A 276 28.12 -20.03 -13.16
C PRO A 276 27.06 -20.26 -14.26
N PHE A 277 26.73 -21.52 -14.59
CA PHE A 277 25.71 -21.90 -15.57
C PHE A 277 24.52 -22.68 -14.99
N ALA A 278 24.44 -22.85 -13.66
CA ALA A 278 23.24 -23.43 -13.05
C ALA A 278 22.00 -22.59 -13.40
N PRO A 279 20.87 -23.21 -13.78
CA PRO A 279 19.63 -22.47 -14.00
C PRO A 279 19.19 -21.82 -12.69
N ASP A 280 18.90 -20.51 -12.74
CA ASP A 280 18.42 -19.76 -11.59
C ASP A 280 17.12 -20.40 -11.05
N PRO A 281 17.09 -20.88 -9.79
CA PRO A 281 15.89 -21.49 -9.21
C PRO A 281 14.72 -20.52 -9.08
N CYS A 282 14.95 -19.22 -9.23
CA CYS A 282 13.95 -18.16 -9.23
C CYS A 282 13.52 -17.69 -10.62
N ALA A 283 14.05 -18.27 -11.71
CA ALA A 283 13.66 -17.94 -13.08
C ALA A 283 12.22 -18.34 -13.42
N GLU A 284 11.69 -19.39 -12.78
CA GLU A 284 10.31 -19.83 -12.95
C GLU A 284 9.33 -18.87 -12.23
N PRO A 285 8.32 -18.28 -12.91
CA PRO A 285 7.43 -17.28 -12.32
C PRO A 285 6.70 -17.76 -11.06
N GLY A 286 7.08 -17.17 -9.93
CA GLY A 286 6.50 -17.48 -8.61
C GLY A 286 7.23 -18.57 -7.82
N ALA A 287 8.32 -19.14 -8.33
CA ALA A 287 9.16 -20.10 -7.59
C ALA A 287 9.86 -19.48 -6.37
N CYS A 288 10.10 -18.16 -6.40
CA CYS A 288 10.68 -17.39 -5.30
C CYS A 288 9.81 -16.19 -4.93
N ALA A 289 9.89 -15.77 -3.67
CA ALA A 289 9.31 -14.53 -3.19
C ALA A 289 10.18 -13.32 -3.60
N SER A 290 9.52 -12.22 -3.92
CA SER A 290 10.15 -10.92 -4.15
C SER A 290 10.42 -10.19 -2.83
N ASN A 291 11.50 -9.42 -2.75
CA ASN A 291 11.77 -8.49 -1.63
C ASN A 291 10.58 -7.54 -1.38
N VAL A 292 10.43 -7.03 -0.16
CA VAL A 292 9.22 -6.30 0.25
C VAL A 292 9.48 -4.81 0.51
N LEU A 293 8.76 -3.94 -0.20
CA LEU A 293 8.67 -2.50 0.10
C LEU A 293 7.40 -2.26 0.90
N PHE A 294 7.53 -1.87 2.18
CA PHE A 294 6.38 -1.46 2.98
C PHE A 294 6.19 0.06 2.96
N LEU A 295 4.98 0.49 2.57
CA LEU A 295 4.53 1.88 2.58
C LEU A 295 3.47 2.06 3.68
N PRO A 296 3.79 2.72 4.82
CA PRO A 296 2.82 2.97 5.90
C PRO A 296 1.74 3.98 5.49
N GLY A 297 0.73 4.16 6.35
CA GLY A 297 -0.29 5.19 6.18
C GLY A 297 0.15 6.60 6.59
N ILE A 298 -0.78 7.55 6.53
CA ILE A 298 -0.66 8.85 7.21
C ILE A 298 -0.34 8.62 8.69
N GLU A 299 0.47 9.52 9.26
CA GLU A 299 0.97 9.45 10.65
C GLU A 299 1.83 8.22 11.00
N GLY A 300 1.94 7.22 10.10
CA GLY A 300 2.68 5.98 10.31
C GLY A 300 4.21 6.09 10.30
N SER A 301 4.77 7.28 10.03
CA SER A 301 6.21 7.56 10.10
C SER A 301 6.51 8.60 11.18
N ARG A 302 7.60 8.42 11.95
CA ARG A 302 8.02 9.40 12.95
C ARG A 302 8.72 10.60 12.31
N LEU A 303 8.33 11.80 12.74
CA LEU A 303 8.83 13.07 12.21
C LEU A 303 9.60 13.85 13.28
N TYR A 304 10.72 14.41 12.84
CA TYR A 304 11.71 15.08 13.67
C TYR A 304 12.01 16.47 13.12
N GLU A 305 12.31 17.39 14.02
CA GLU A 305 12.96 18.65 13.69
C GLU A 305 14.42 18.59 14.15
N GLY A 306 15.33 19.12 13.33
CA GLY A 306 16.75 19.21 13.65
C GLY A 306 17.09 20.42 14.53
N VAL A 307 17.86 21.36 13.99
CA VAL A 307 18.27 22.61 14.64
C VAL A 307 18.13 23.85 13.74
N GLY A 308 17.78 23.67 12.46
CA GLY A 308 17.73 24.73 11.45
C GLY A 308 16.60 25.76 11.64
N CYS A 309 15.59 25.47 12.46
CA CYS A 309 14.37 26.27 12.58
C CYS A 309 14.17 26.93 13.97
N GLY A 310 15.17 26.84 14.86
CA GLY A 310 15.18 27.54 16.15
C GLY A 310 15.37 26.65 17.38
N LYS A 311 15.30 25.33 17.22
CA LYS A 311 15.64 24.35 18.26
C LYS A 311 17.15 24.34 18.54
N SER A 312 17.53 24.06 19.78
CA SER A 312 18.94 23.90 20.20
C SER A 312 19.44 22.46 20.14
N ALA A 313 18.56 21.49 19.88
CA ALA A 313 18.83 20.06 19.73
C ALA A 313 17.69 19.42 18.92
N GLU A 314 17.95 18.26 18.31
CA GLU A 314 16.93 17.48 17.61
C GLU A 314 15.74 17.16 18.53
N GLU A 315 14.52 17.37 18.03
CA GLU A 315 13.29 17.09 18.75
C GLU A 315 12.37 16.17 17.92
N LYS A 316 11.85 15.11 18.55
CA LYS A 316 10.74 14.35 17.96
C LYS A 316 9.45 15.16 18.09
N LEU A 317 8.86 15.52 16.95
CA LEU A 317 7.55 16.17 16.87
C LEU A 317 6.45 15.11 16.79
N TRP A 318 6.67 14.05 16.00
CA TRP A 318 5.72 12.95 15.84
C TRP A 318 6.29 11.59 16.27
N GLU A 319 5.67 10.83 17.17
CA GLU A 319 4.46 11.16 17.94
C GLU A 319 4.73 12.14 19.12
N PRO A 320 3.77 13.00 19.51
CA PRO A 320 3.93 13.98 20.60
C PRO A 320 3.51 13.44 21.99
N LEU A 321 3.41 12.13 22.16
CA LEU A 321 2.89 11.45 23.36
C LEU A 321 3.97 11.28 24.44
N GLY A 322 5.25 11.43 24.10
CA GLY A 322 6.38 11.31 25.03
C GLY A 322 6.34 12.32 26.20
N GLU A 323 5.47 13.32 26.15
CA GLU A 323 5.41 14.37 27.16
C GLU A 323 4.64 14.00 28.44
N SER A 324 5.09 14.59 29.55
CA SER A 324 4.44 14.46 30.85
C SER A 324 3.04 15.12 30.84
N ILE A 325 2.11 14.59 31.62
CA ILE A 325 0.72 15.10 31.70
C ILE A 325 0.69 16.60 32.03
N LEU A 326 1.59 17.08 32.90
CA LEU A 326 1.70 18.50 33.26
C LEU A 326 2.19 19.40 32.10
N LYS A 327 2.96 18.86 31.14
CA LYS A 327 3.33 19.57 29.90
C LYS A 327 2.18 19.54 28.88
N ILE A 328 1.49 18.40 28.76
CA ILE A 328 0.34 18.26 27.86
C ILE A 328 -0.78 19.23 28.25
N LEU A 329 -1.13 19.30 29.55
CA LEU A 329 -2.04 20.28 30.14
C LEU A 329 -1.57 21.75 30.05
N ARG A 330 -0.41 22.02 29.43
CA ARG A 330 0.14 23.35 29.13
C ARG A 330 0.27 23.63 27.63
N GLY A 331 -0.17 22.73 26.75
CA GLY A 331 -0.10 22.90 25.29
C GLY A 331 1.13 22.29 24.61
N ALA A 332 1.93 21.45 25.28
CA ALA A 332 3.16 20.93 24.67
C ALA A 332 2.95 20.02 23.43
N GLY A 333 1.74 19.48 23.24
CA GLY A 333 1.37 18.77 22.01
C GLY A 333 0.94 19.72 20.89
N ASP A 334 0.07 20.69 21.22
CA ASP A 334 -0.26 21.81 20.33
C ASP A 334 1.02 22.49 19.78
N ASP A 335 2.03 22.72 20.62
CA ASP A 335 3.26 23.38 20.20
C ASP A 335 4.08 22.51 19.23
N LYS A 336 4.25 21.21 19.50
CA LYS A 336 4.90 20.27 18.56
C LYS A 336 4.18 20.16 17.21
N VAL A 337 2.85 20.28 17.19
CA VAL A 337 2.07 20.25 15.94
C VAL A 337 2.16 21.58 15.17
N LYS A 338 2.32 22.72 15.85
CA LYS A 338 2.63 24.00 15.19
C LYS A 338 3.99 23.97 14.50
N ASP A 339 4.99 23.30 15.09
CA ASP A 339 6.29 23.09 14.45
C ASP A 339 6.19 22.23 13.17
N LEU A 340 5.15 21.41 13.04
CA LEU A 340 4.81 20.63 11.83
C LEU A 340 3.97 21.42 10.80
N PHE A 341 3.60 22.68 11.02
CA PHE A 341 2.73 23.43 10.10
C PHE A 341 3.30 23.57 8.68
N LEU A 342 2.38 23.57 7.71
CA LEU A 342 2.65 23.80 6.30
C LEU A 342 2.10 25.18 5.87
N ASP A 343 2.75 25.79 4.88
CA ASP A 343 2.33 27.08 4.31
C ASP A 343 1.11 26.93 3.38
N SER A 344 0.57 28.05 2.89
CA SER A 344 -0.60 28.03 2.00
C SER A 344 -0.38 27.37 0.63
N SER A 345 0.83 26.88 0.33
CA SER A 345 1.16 26.08 -0.85
C SER A 345 1.46 24.61 -0.51
N GLY A 346 1.22 24.19 0.73
CA GLY A 346 1.42 22.81 1.20
C GLY A 346 2.88 22.43 1.47
N LYS A 347 3.78 23.42 1.64
CA LYS A 347 5.21 23.18 1.90
C LYS A 347 5.53 23.38 3.38
N SER A 348 6.50 22.62 3.89
CA SER A 348 6.92 22.68 5.30
C SER A 348 7.49 24.05 5.65
N VAL A 349 6.92 24.73 6.66
CA VAL A 349 7.36 26.06 7.10
C VAL A 349 8.78 26.00 7.67
N CYS A 350 9.10 24.93 8.39
CA CYS A 350 10.46 24.56 8.74
C CYS A 350 11.07 23.65 7.65
N SER A 351 12.28 23.97 7.18
CA SER A 351 13.00 23.17 6.18
C SER A 351 13.89 22.05 6.76
N ASP A 352 14.04 21.99 8.09
CA ASP A 352 14.80 20.95 8.80
C ASP A 352 13.85 19.96 9.50
N ILE A 353 12.72 19.66 8.85
CA ILE A 353 11.81 18.55 9.21
C ILE A 353 12.13 17.34 8.32
N TYR A 354 12.18 16.16 8.92
CA TYR A 354 12.52 14.91 8.23
C TYR A 354 11.88 13.69 8.90
N ALA A 355 11.70 12.64 8.10
CA ALA A 355 11.55 11.27 8.58
C ALA A 355 12.95 10.64 8.80
N LYS A 356 13.02 9.50 9.50
CA LYS A 356 14.25 8.70 9.61
C LYS A 356 14.11 7.34 8.93
N THR A 357 15.20 6.80 8.40
CA THR A 357 15.21 5.48 7.76
C THR A 357 14.72 4.40 8.75
N ASN A 358 13.79 3.55 8.28
CA ASN A 358 13.11 2.50 9.06
C ASN A 358 12.29 2.96 10.30
N ASP A 359 12.16 4.27 10.60
CA ASP A 359 11.47 4.77 11.81
C ASP A 359 9.96 4.97 11.61
N ILE A 360 9.28 3.86 11.29
CA ILE A 360 7.81 3.77 11.27
C ILE A 360 7.25 3.47 12.67
N ILE A 361 5.94 3.67 12.85
CA ILE A 361 5.27 3.37 14.12
C ILE A 361 5.08 1.85 14.30
N ASP A 362 5.88 1.24 15.17
CA ASP A 362 5.70 -0.12 15.68
C ASP A 362 4.57 -0.17 16.74
N THR A 363 4.74 0.59 17.82
CA THR A 363 3.90 0.54 19.03
C THR A 363 3.62 1.96 19.55
N VAL A 364 2.41 2.19 20.04
CA VAL A 364 1.94 3.47 20.61
C VAL A 364 1.39 3.25 22.01
N LYS A 365 2.10 3.75 23.04
CA LYS A 365 1.71 3.63 24.47
C LYS A 365 1.51 2.19 24.99
N GLY A 366 1.99 1.17 24.26
CA GLY A 366 1.73 -0.24 24.57
C GLY A 366 0.54 -0.85 23.83
N SER A 367 -0.06 -0.12 22.89
CA SER A 367 -0.92 -0.68 21.83
C SER A 367 -0.09 -0.81 20.55
N ASP A 368 -0.01 -2.01 20.01
CA ASP A 368 0.72 -2.29 18.77
C ASP A 368 -0.06 -1.80 17.54
N ILE A 369 0.68 -1.36 16.51
CA ILE A 369 0.19 -0.67 15.30
C ILE A 369 0.67 -1.38 14.02
N TYR A 370 1.99 -1.52 13.88
CA TYR A 370 2.64 -2.35 12.85
C TYR A 370 3.62 -3.36 13.46
N LYS A 371 3.82 -3.38 14.79
CA LYS A 371 4.82 -4.21 15.45
C LYS A 371 4.77 -5.68 15.02
N SER A 372 3.60 -6.32 15.04
CA SER A 372 3.53 -7.75 14.73
C SER A 372 3.76 -8.04 13.24
N PHE A 373 3.42 -7.08 12.36
CA PHE A 373 3.77 -7.15 10.94
C PHE A 373 5.28 -6.93 10.69
N ILE A 374 5.91 -6.01 11.43
CA ILE A 374 7.37 -5.81 11.41
C ILE A 374 8.08 -7.09 11.87
N ASP A 375 7.62 -7.71 12.96
CA ASP A 375 8.17 -8.98 13.46
C ASP A 375 8.02 -10.12 12.42
N GLU A 376 6.88 -10.20 11.69
CA GLU A 376 6.67 -11.18 10.63
C GLU A 376 7.58 -10.96 9.41
N MET A 377 7.72 -9.71 8.93
CA MET A 377 8.62 -9.42 7.80
C MET A 377 10.10 -9.67 8.15
N ASN A 378 10.51 -9.36 9.38
CA ASN A 378 11.82 -9.77 9.90
C ASN A 378 11.97 -11.30 9.94
N GLY A 379 10.89 -12.05 10.16
CA GLY A 379 10.86 -13.50 10.04
C GLY A 379 11.17 -14.00 8.63
N LEU A 380 10.52 -13.43 7.61
CA LEU A 380 10.72 -13.79 6.20
C LEU A 380 12.13 -13.45 5.66
N GLU A 381 12.78 -12.43 6.23
CA GLU A 381 14.19 -12.12 5.97
C GLU A 381 15.11 -13.11 6.69
N ALA A 382 14.83 -13.41 7.97
CA ALA A 382 15.67 -14.27 8.80
C ALA A 382 15.60 -15.77 8.46
N ASP A 383 14.48 -16.27 7.94
CA ASP A 383 14.36 -17.62 7.37
C ASP A 383 14.82 -17.70 5.91
N GLY A 384 15.10 -16.55 5.29
CA GLY A 384 15.58 -16.45 3.92
C GLY A 384 14.50 -16.69 2.86
N THR A 385 13.21 -16.56 3.19
CA THR A 385 12.11 -16.56 2.20
C THR A 385 12.30 -15.40 1.20
N ILE A 386 12.49 -14.18 1.71
CA ILE A 386 12.93 -12.99 0.96
C ILE A 386 14.40 -12.68 1.28
N ASN A 387 15.08 -11.88 0.45
CA ASN A 387 16.46 -11.45 0.73
C ASN A 387 16.51 -10.18 1.59
N ASP A 388 15.54 -9.28 1.43
CA ASP A 388 15.47 -8.01 2.15
C ASP A 388 14.04 -7.43 2.17
N TRP A 389 13.74 -6.59 3.15
CA TRP A 389 12.55 -5.72 3.15
C TRP A 389 12.85 -4.36 3.79
N LYS A 390 12.06 -3.32 3.44
CA LYS A 390 12.20 -1.99 4.06
C LYS A 390 10.87 -1.34 4.41
N ALA A 391 10.75 -0.95 5.68
CA ALA A 391 9.76 -0.02 6.19
C ALA A 391 10.10 1.41 5.73
N THR A 392 9.48 1.85 4.64
CA THR A 392 9.83 3.10 3.96
C THR A 392 9.12 4.27 4.62
N ALA A 393 9.75 4.84 5.66
CA ALA A 393 9.26 6.03 6.34
C ALA A 393 9.30 7.27 5.42
N TYR A 394 8.28 8.13 5.51
CA TYR A 394 8.15 9.33 4.67
C TYR A 394 7.42 10.49 5.37
N ASP A 395 7.56 11.71 4.85
CA ASP A 395 6.90 12.91 5.39
C ASP A 395 5.44 13.00 4.95
N TRP A 396 4.60 12.19 5.59
CA TRP A 396 3.18 11.97 5.31
C TRP A 396 2.29 13.22 5.30
N ARG A 397 2.81 14.40 5.66
CA ARG A 397 2.08 15.68 5.59
C ARG A 397 1.90 16.18 4.15
N LEU A 398 2.87 15.86 3.28
CA LEU A 398 3.10 16.51 1.99
C LEU A 398 2.24 15.94 0.84
N SER A 399 2.33 16.56 -0.34
CA SER A 399 1.69 16.04 -1.55
C SER A 399 2.37 14.76 -2.04
N LEU A 400 1.63 13.86 -2.69
CA LEU A 400 2.20 12.67 -3.34
C LEU A 400 3.28 13.09 -4.37
N THR A 401 3.07 14.21 -5.07
CA THR A 401 4.03 14.81 -6.00
C THR A 401 5.34 15.21 -5.34
N ASP A 402 5.32 15.79 -4.14
CA ASP A 402 6.53 16.12 -3.37
C ASP A 402 7.22 14.88 -2.83
N LEU A 403 6.46 13.94 -2.25
CA LEU A 403 6.96 12.65 -1.75
C LEU A 403 7.70 11.87 -2.84
N LEU A 404 7.23 11.98 -4.08
CA LEU A 404 7.78 11.30 -5.24
C LEU A 404 8.68 12.18 -6.11
N SER A 405 9.05 13.40 -5.69
CA SER A 405 10.01 14.27 -6.41
C SER A 405 11.18 14.76 -5.56
N ASN A 406 11.01 14.77 -4.23
CA ASN A 406 12.00 15.22 -3.26
C ASN A 406 12.52 14.01 -2.46
N GLY A 407 12.92 14.20 -1.19
CA GLY A 407 13.33 13.09 -0.33
C GLY A 407 14.80 12.75 -0.55
N ALA A 408 15.69 13.64 -0.08
CA ALA A 408 17.13 13.43 -0.04
C ALA A 408 17.53 12.76 1.29
N GLU A 409 18.16 11.58 1.21
CA GLU A 409 18.67 10.87 2.39
C GLU A 409 20.07 11.36 2.77
N ARG A 410 20.30 11.65 4.06
CA ARG A 410 21.60 12.03 4.64
C ARG A 410 21.72 11.56 6.09
N ASN A 411 22.61 10.60 6.36
CA ASN A 411 22.87 10.07 7.71
C ASN A 411 21.57 9.65 8.41
N ASP A 412 20.85 8.70 7.81
CA ASP A 412 19.59 8.13 8.30
C ASP A 412 18.39 9.10 8.37
N LYS A 413 18.50 10.30 7.77
CA LYS A 413 17.45 11.35 7.73
C LYS A 413 16.99 11.63 6.31
N ILE A 414 15.68 11.74 6.10
CA ILE A 414 15.06 11.86 4.78
C ILE A 414 14.36 13.22 4.66
N TYR A 415 14.94 14.11 3.85
CA TYR A 415 14.53 15.51 3.70
C TYR A 415 13.68 15.75 2.44
N TYR A 416 12.40 16.08 2.61
CA TYR A 416 11.46 16.29 1.50
C TYR A 416 11.35 17.74 0.98
N THR A 417 12.20 18.63 1.48
CA THR A 417 12.38 20.00 0.95
C THR A 417 13.42 20.10 -0.17
N GLU A 418 14.13 19.02 -0.49
CA GLU A 418 15.17 18.99 -1.52
C GLU A 418 14.80 18.03 -2.66
N ALA A 419 14.74 18.55 -3.89
CA ALA A 419 14.51 17.77 -5.10
C ALA A 419 15.74 16.91 -5.44
N THR A 420 15.50 15.68 -5.92
CA THR A 420 16.56 14.71 -6.24
C THR A 420 16.36 14.09 -7.62
N SER A 421 17.42 13.50 -8.21
CA SER A 421 17.30 12.75 -9.46
C SER A 421 16.63 11.38 -9.29
N THR A 422 16.64 10.83 -8.07
CA THR A 422 16.00 9.57 -7.71
C THR A 422 15.57 9.66 -6.24
N PRO A 423 14.31 10.07 -5.99
CA PRO A 423 13.72 10.18 -4.65
C PRO A 423 13.88 8.95 -3.77
N TYR A 424 14.03 9.14 -2.46
CA TYR A 424 14.26 8.06 -1.48
C TYR A 424 13.32 6.85 -1.63
N ILE A 425 12.03 7.06 -1.89
CA ILE A 425 11.05 5.97 -2.09
C ILE A 425 11.37 5.17 -3.36
N GLU A 426 11.73 5.84 -4.46
CA GLU A 426 12.15 5.22 -5.72
C GLU A 426 13.51 4.54 -5.58
N GLN A 427 14.46 5.15 -4.85
CA GLN A 427 15.76 4.59 -4.55
C GLN A 427 15.64 3.29 -3.74
N THR A 428 14.76 3.28 -2.72
CA THR A 428 14.50 2.11 -1.88
C THR A 428 13.88 0.97 -2.70
N LEU A 429 12.88 1.27 -3.55
CA LEU A 429 12.31 0.28 -4.49
C LEU A 429 13.39 -0.31 -5.42
N ARG A 430 14.25 0.52 -6.00
CA ARG A 430 15.31 0.07 -6.92
C ARG A 430 16.40 -0.74 -6.20
N ALA A 431 16.74 -0.40 -4.97
CA ALA A 431 17.69 -1.15 -4.15
C ALA A 431 17.14 -2.53 -3.73
N LEU A 432 15.88 -2.59 -3.29
CA LEU A 432 15.18 -3.84 -3.00
C LEU A 432 15.06 -4.72 -4.24
N ALA A 433 14.75 -4.16 -5.41
CA ALA A 433 14.67 -4.90 -6.67
C ALA A 433 16.04 -5.50 -7.07
N GLY A 434 17.11 -4.70 -6.99
CA GLY A 434 18.47 -5.13 -7.33
C GLY A 434 19.11 -6.13 -6.35
N SER A 435 18.52 -6.33 -5.17
CA SER A 435 18.91 -7.35 -4.17
C SER A 435 17.92 -8.51 -4.08
N SER A 436 16.82 -8.47 -4.84
CA SER A 436 15.76 -9.48 -4.81
C SER A 436 16.12 -10.68 -5.68
N LYS A 437 15.80 -11.88 -5.20
CA LYS A 437 15.96 -13.14 -5.96
C LYS A 437 15.22 -13.12 -7.30
N THR A 438 14.11 -12.37 -7.38
CA THR A 438 13.25 -12.25 -8.58
C THR A 438 13.62 -11.06 -9.46
N GLY A 439 14.59 -10.23 -9.06
CA GLY A 439 14.83 -8.90 -9.62
C GLY A 439 13.69 -7.89 -9.38
N LYS A 440 12.65 -8.26 -8.62
CA LYS A 440 11.42 -7.49 -8.41
C LYS A 440 11.06 -7.34 -6.92
N VAL A 441 10.08 -6.49 -6.66
CA VAL A 441 9.61 -6.13 -5.32
C VAL A 441 8.09 -6.27 -5.21
N THR A 442 7.62 -6.92 -4.15
CA THR A 442 6.23 -6.87 -3.72
C THR A 442 6.01 -5.63 -2.85
N VAL A 443 5.08 -4.76 -3.24
CA VAL A 443 4.75 -3.55 -2.49
C VAL A 443 3.60 -3.84 -1.53
N VAL A 444 3.85 -3.77 -0.22
CA VAL A 444 2.79 -3.86 0.80
C VAL A 444 2.47 -2.44 1.26
N ALA A 445 1.20 -2.06 1.26
CA ALA A 445 0.78 -0.68 1.41
C ALA A 445 -0.41 -0.56 2.37
N HIS A 446 -0.27 0.27 3.42
CA HIS A 446 -1.36 0.59 4.33
C HIS A 446 -1.95 1.97 4.05
N SER A 447 -3.28 2.09 4.01
CA SER A 447 -3.97 3.39 3.98
C SER A 447 -3.40 4.29 2.88
N ASN A 448 -3.05 5.55 3.14
CA ASN A 448 -2.44 6.46 2.17
C ASN A 448 -1.19 5.88 1.44
N GLY A 449 -0.46 4.93 2.03
CA GLY A 449 0.62 4.20 1.34
C GLY A 449 0.17 3.54 0.03
N GLY A 450 -1.12 3.20 -0.12
CA GLY A 450 -1.69 2.69 -1.37
C GLY A 450 -1.81 3.75 -2.48
N LEU A 451 -2.07 5.01 -2.11
CA LEU A 451 -2.05 6.14 -3.05
C LEU A 451 -0.60 6.49 -3.45
N VAL A 452 0.32 6.48 -2.47
CA VAL A 452 1.77 6.60 -2.72
C VAL A 452 2.26 5.50 -3.68
N ALA A 453 1.78 4.26 -3.52
CA ALA A 453 2.11 3.15 -4.42
C ALA A 453 1.61 3.40 -5.86
N LYS A 454 0.34 3.77 -6.06
CA LYS A 454 -0.19 4.09 -7.40
C LYS A 454 0.61 5.21 -8.07
N ALA A 455 0.82 6.32 -7.36
CA ALA A 455 1.53 7.49 -7.87
C ALA A 455 3.03 7.19 -8.17
N LEU A 456 3.68 6.34 -7.36
CA LEU A 456 5.05 5.87 -7.63
C LEU A 456 5.12 5.10 -8.95
N LEU A 457 4.19 4.16 -9.19
CA LEU A 457 4.16 3.39 -10.44
C LEU A 457 3.79 4.25 -11.66
N ASN A 458 2.95 5.28 -11.50
CA ASN A 458 2.71 6.26 -12.55
C ASN A 458 3.98 7.06 -12.89
N LYS A 459 4.70 7.58 -11.89
CA LYS A 459 5.97 8.29 -12.10
C LYS A 459 7.02 7.40 -12.80
N LEU A 460 7.13 6.13 -12.40
CA LEU A 460 8.05 5.17 -13.01
C LEU A 460 7.71 4.86 -14.48
N GLY A 461 6.42 4.92 -14.83
CA GLY A 461 5.89 4.47 -16.10
C GLY A 461 5.86 2.94 -16.23
N GLY A 462 4.88 2.43 -16.97
CA GLY A 462 4.58 0.99 -17.02
C GLY A 462 5.75 0.08 -17.42
N GLU A 463 6.65 0.54 -18.32
CA GLU A 463 7.82 -0.22 -18.76
C GLU A 463 8.90 -0.35 -17.67
N THR A 464 9.02 0.64 -16.78
CA THR A 464 9.92 0.56 -15.62
C THR A 464 9.26 -0.23 -14.50
N ALA A 465 7.99 0.04 -14.22
CA ALA A 465 7.24 -0.57 -13.13
C ALA A 465 7.14 -2.10 -13.29
N THR A 466 6.84 -2.63 -14.47
CA THR A 466 6.78 -4.09 -14.72
C THR A 466 8.12 -4.80 -14.50
N LYS A 467 9.25 -4.08 -14.60
CA LYS A 467 10.60 -4.62 -14.36
C LYS A 467 11.00 -4.58 -12.88
N LEU A 468 10.38 -3.74 -12.07
CA LEU A 468 10.73 -3.54 -10.65
C LEU A 468 9.70 -4.13 -9.67
N VAL A 469 8.45 -4.32 -10.09
CA VAL A 469 7.33 -4.71 -9.22
C VAL A 469 6.65 -5.97 -9.79
N ASP A 470 6.25 -6.88 -8.90
CA ASP A 470 5.43 -8.05 -9.23
C ASP A 470 3.99 -7.95 -8.66
N LYS A 471 3.85 -7.41 -7.45
CA LYS A 471 2.59 -7.38 -6.69
C LYS A 471 2.43 -6.07 -5.93
N ILE A 472 1.18 -5.66 -5.71
CA ILE A 472 0.79 -4.63 -4.75
C ILE A 472 -0.30 -5.18 -3.83
N ILE A 473 -0.09 -5.09 -2.53
CA ILE A 473 -1.01 -5.54 -1.49
C ILE A 473 -1.50 -4.28 -0.75
N MET A 474 -2.70 -3.80 -1.11
CA MET A 474 -3.29 -2.57 -0.58
C MET A 474 -4.28 -2.89 0.54
N VAL A 475 -3.93 -2.54 1.79
CA VAL A 475 -4.76 -2.76 2.98
C VAL A 475 -5.34 -1.42 3.45
N GLY A 476 -6.67 -1.32 3.56
CA GLY A 476 -7.33 -0.08 4.00
C GLY A 476 -7.13 1.11 3.04
N ALA A 477 -6.72 0.84 1.80
CA ALA A 477 -6.65 1.72 0.64
C ALA A 477 -7.70 2.85 0.50
N PRO A 478 -7.59 4.14 0.89
CA PRO A 478 -8.66 5.12 0.62
C PRO A 478 -8.64 5.58 -0.85
N GLN A 479 -8.90 4.66 -1.79
CA GLN A 479 -8.67 4.88 -3.21
C GLN A 479 -9.59 5.94 -3.82
N GLY A 480 -10.82 6.05 -3.31
CA GLY A 480 -11.77 7.12 -3.62
C GLY A 480 -11.90 8.13 -2.48
N GLY A 481 -10.85 8.30 -1.65
CA GLY A 481 -10.84 9.15 -0.47
C GLY A 481 -11.53 8.54 0.77
N ALA A 482 -11.66 9.36 1.82
CA ALA A 482 -12.29 8.98 3.08
C ALA A 482 -13.18 10.12 3.60
N PRO A 483 -14.49 9.92 3.85
CA PRO A 483 -15.37 10.96 4.36
C PRO A 483 -14.97 11.50 5.75
N GLU A 484 -14.11 10.79 6.48
CA GLU A 484 -13.43 11.31 7.67
C GLU A 484 -12.61 12.58 7.38
N SER A 485 -11.89 12.67 6.25
CA SER A 485 -11.06 13.83 5.92
C SER A 485 -11.91 15.10 5.65
N PHE A 486 -13.10 14.91 5.10
CA PHE A 486 -14.11 15.97 4.97
C PHE A 486 -14.52 16.52 6.35
N GLY A 487 -14.63 15.65 7.37
CA GLY A 487 -14.81 16.05 8.76
C GLY A 487 -13.58 16.73 9.38
N ALA A 488 -12.38 16.22 9.11
CA ALA A 488 -11.12 16.79 9.61
C ALA A 488 -10.92 18.24 9.13
N LEU A 489 -11.07 18.49 7.83
CA LEU A 489 -10.92 19.81 7.22
C LEU A 489 -11.96 20.81 7.72
N LEU A 490 -13.22 20.37 7.87
CA LEU A 490 -14.33 21.26 8.23
C LEU A 490 -14.43 21.57 9.72
N VAL A 491 -14.20 20.59 10.60
CA VAL A 491 -14.45 20.73 12.06
C VAL A 491 -13.33 20.20 12.95
N GLY A 492 -12.20 19.74 12.39
CA GLY A 492 -11.08 19.20 13.15
C GLY A 492 -11.33 17.80 13.73
N TYR A 493 -12.31 17.06 13.19
CA TYR A 493 -12.60 15.69 13.62
C TYR A 493 -11.39 14.77 13.38
N ASN A 494 -11.10 13.91 14.38
CA ASN A 494 -10.04 12.90 14.46
C ASN A 494 -8.58 13.35 14.21
N ALA A 495 -8.35 14.55 13.69
CA ALA A 495 -7.01 15.15 13.53
C ALA A 495 -6.35 15.59 14.86
N GLY A 496 -7.07 15.48 15.98
CA GLY A 496 -6.56 15.73 17.33
C GLY A 496 -6.21 14.42 18.04
N ILE A 497 -5.01 14.32 18.62
CA ILE A 497 -4.55 13.11 19.32
C ILE A 497 -4.91 13.15 20.80
N TYR A 498 -5.36 12.04 21.38
CA TYR A 498 -5.79 11.95 22.79
C TYR A 498 -4.90 11.03 23.66
N LYS A 499 -4.80 11.32 24.97
CA LYS A 499 -4.04 10.53 25.97
C LYS A 499 -4.66 10.66 27.37
N TYR A 500 -5.05 9.53 27.96
CA TYR A 500 -5.70 9.44 29.28
C TYR A 500 -6.95 10.33 29.39
N GLY A 501 -7.73 10.43 28.31
CA GLY A 501 -8.88 11.32 28.17
C GLY A 501 -8.58 12.72 27.63
N PHE A 502 -7.41 13.26 27.93
CA PHE A 502 -7.08 14.63 27.55
C PHE A 502 -6.69 14.74 26.06
N PRO A 503 -7.17 15.76 25.32
CA PRO A 503 -6.57 16.12 24.04
C PRO A 503 -5.13 16.57 24.26
N ILE A 504 -4.21 15.97 23.51
CA ILE A 504 -2.79 16.31 23.48
C ILE A 504 -2.58 17.46 22.50
N VAL A 505 -3.31 17.36 21.38
CA VAL A 505 -3.47 18.38 20.34
C VAL A 505 -4.94 18.77 20.40
N SER A 506 -5.23 20.05 20.55
CA SER A 506 -6.57 20.59 20.56
C SER A 506 -7.19 20.58 19.17
N ASN A 507 -8.50 20.34 19.06
CA ASN A 507 -9.21 20.29 17.79
C ASN A 507 -9.03 21.59 16.96
N ALA A 508 -8.74 22.72 17.61
CA ALA A 508 -8.41 23.99 16.95
C ALA A 508 -7.04 23.96 16.24
N VAL A 509 -5.98 23.50 16.92
CA VAL A 509 -4.62 23.39 16.32
C VAL A 509 -4.59 22.27 15.28
N ALA A 510 -5.30 21.17 15.52
CA ALA A 510 -5.51 20.11 14.54
C ALA A 510 -6.19 20.63 13.26
N GLN A 511 -7.28 21.41 13.39
CA GLN A 511 -7.97 22.00 12.24
C GLN A 511 -7.10 23.06 11.53
N GLU A 512 -6.23 23.79 12.24
CA GLU A 512 -5.28 24.73 11.64
C GLU A 512 -4.18 24.01 10.84
N PHE A 513 -3.66 22.88 11.36
CA PHE A 513 -2.70 22.02 10.69
C PHE A 513 -3.22 21.42 9.38
N VAL A 514 -4.42 20.81 9.38
CA VAL A 514 -4.94 20.12 8.18
C VAL A 514 -5.34 21.06 7.05
N LYS A 515 -5.75 22.31 7.33
CA LYS A 515 -6.16 23.32 6.32
C LYS A 515 -5.10 23.61 5.25
N ASN A 516 -3.83 23.39 5.56
CA ASN A 516 -2.71 23.57 4.64
C ASN A 516 -1.94 22.27 4.36
N SER A 517 -2.42 21.12 4.82
CA SER A 517 -1.69 19.84 4.65
C SER A 517 -2.26 19.04 3.48
N PRO A 518 -1.52 18.90 2.34
CA PRO A 518 -2.00 18.17 1.16
C PRO A 518 -2.54 16.76 1.45
N MET A 519 -2.01 16.10 2.49
CA MET A 519 -2.45 14.78 2.96
C MET A 519 -3.94 14.67 3.31
N ALA A 520 -4.58 15.76 3.75
CA ALA A 520 -6.02 15.76 4.00
C ALA A 520 -6.80 15.92 2.70
N TYR A 521 -6.24 16.64 1.73
CA TYR A 521 -6.92 16.98 0.49
C TYR A 521 -6.96 15.82 -0.50
N HIS A 522 -5.88 15.06 -0.70
CA HIS A 522 -5.94 13.82 -1.51
C HIS A 522 -6.67 12.65 -0.84
N LEU A 523 -7.27 12.88 0.34
CA LEU A 523 -8.21 11.98 1.00
C LEU A 523 -9.65 12.50 1.02
N LEU A 524 -9.96 13.58 0.31
CA LEU A 524 -11.35 14.00 0.09
C LEU A 524 -12.11 12.93 -0.72
N PRO A 525 -13.43 12.70 -0.47
CA PRO A 525 -14.21 11.77 -1.28
C PRO A 525 -14.21 12.14 -2.76
N SER A 526 -13.84 11.19 -3.61
CA SER A 526 -13.58 11.42 -5.03
C SER A 526 -14.84 11.48 -5.90
N GLY A 527 -14.67 11.86 -7.17
CA GLY A 527 -15.75 11.83 -8.17
C GLY A 527 -16.36 10.44 -8.35
N ASP A 528 -15.53 9.41 -8.53
CA ASP A 528 -15.99 8.03 -8.69
C ASP A 528 -16.62 7.48 -7.39
N TYR A 529 -16.10 7.86 -6.20
CA TYR A 529 -16.75 7.52 -4.94
C TYR A 529 -18.16 8.14 -4.84
N LEU A 530 -18.29 9.43 -5.13
CA LEU A 530 -19.55 10.17 -5.08
C LEU A 530 -20.58 9.63 -6.09
N GLU A 531 -20.17 9.29 -7.32
CA GLU A 531 -21.07 8.67 -8.30
C GLU A 531 -21.45 7.22 -7.89
N SER A 532 -20.50 6.43 -7.37
CA SER A 532 -20.77 5.05 -6.95
C SER A 532 -21.70 4.93 -5.73
N THR A 533 -21.73 5.95 -4.88
CA THR A 533 -22.57 6.03 -3.66
C THR A 533 -23.80 6.93 -3.84
N ALA A 534 -24.04 7.48 -5.04
CA ALA A 534 -25.11 8.43 -5.30
C ALA A 534 -26.51 7.84 -5.00
N GLY A 535 -27.17 8.42 -3.99
CA GLY A 535 -28.47 7.96 -3.50
C GLY A 535 -28.45 6.81 -2.49
N ASP A 536 -27.27 6.30 -2.09
CA ASP A 536 -27.17 5.39 -0.95
C ASP A 536 -27.33 6.16 0.37
N SER A 537 -28.38 5.84 1.12
CA SER A 537 -28.67 6.44 2.42
C SER A 537 -27.62 6.16 3.51
N THR A 538 -26.72 5.18 3.30
CA THR A 538 -25.67 4.77 4.23
C THR A 538 -24.28 5.36 3.87
N HIS A 539 -24.11 5.93 2.67
CA HIS A 539 -22.87 6.60 2.25
C HIS A 539 -22.99 8.10 1.85
N PRO A 540 -23.82 8.97 2.49
CA PRO A 540 -23.99 10.35 2.03
C PRO A 540 -22.88 11.27 2.59
N VAL A 541 -21.92 11.67 1.74
CA VAL A 541 -20.78 12.52 2.13
C VAL A 541 -21.21 13.82 2.82
N ALA A 542 -22.24 14.49 2.29
CA ALA A 542 -22.89 15.63 2.94
C ALA A 542 -24.40 15.58 2.70
N ARG A 543 -25.19 15.81 3.75
CA ARG A 543 -26.65 15.99 3.70
C ARG A 543 -27.05 17.34 4.28
N PHE A 544 -28.02 18.04 3.70
CA PHE A 544 -28.51 19.35 4.14
C PHE A 544 -30.00 19.34 4.49
N ALA A 545 -30.35 19.87 5.66
CA ALA A 545 -31.74 19.90 6.15
C ALA A 545 -32.15 21.22 6.84
N GLY A 546 -33.34 21.70 6.47
CA GLY A 546 -34.02 22.82 7.14
C GLY A 546 -33.56 24.23 6.74
N ALA A 547 -34.22 25.23 7.31
CA ALA A 547 -34.14 26.62 6.86
C ALA A 547 -32.76 27.29 6.98
N ALA A 548 -31.90 26.86 7.91
CA ALA A 548 -30.55 27.43 8.07
C ALA A 548 -29.61 27.07 6.92
N TYR A 549 -29.89 25.97 6.21
CA TYR A 549 -29.13 25.48 5.06
C TYR A 549 -29.88 25.70 3.73
N ALA A 550 -30.87 26.59 3.70
CA ALA A 550 -31.67 26.84 2.49
C ALA A 550 -30.85 27.33 1.27
N LYS A 551 -29.66 27.95 1.50
CA LYS A 551 -28.73 28.34 0.42
C LYS A 551 -28.03 27.12 -0.16
N GLU A 552 -27.49 26.26 0.70
CA GLU A 552 -26.84 25.00 0.35
C GLU A 552 -27.82 24.08 -0.37
N ILE A 553 -29.05 23.94 0.17
CA ILE A 553 -30.14 23.18 -0.46
C ILE A 553 -30.54 23.74 -1.84
N SER A 554 -30.41 25.06 -2.06
CA SER A 554 -30.64 25.67 -3.39
C SER A 554 -29.44 25.59 -4.34
N SER A 555 -28.28 25.09 -3.89
CA SER A 555 -27.04 25.00 -4.66
C SER A 555 -26.59 23.57 -4.95
N TYR A 556 -26.86 22.64 -4.02
CA TYR A 556 -26.35 21.25 -4.01
C TYR A 556 -27.46 20.21 -3.70
N GLU A 557 -28.73 20.60 -3.87
CA GLU A 557 -29.91 19.85 -3.41
C GLU A 557 -29.79 19.40 -1.93
N THR A 558 -30.46 18.32 -1.52
CA THR A 558 -30.38 17.82 -0.14
C THR A 558 -29.09 17.04 0.17
N THR A 559 -28.27 16.73 -0.83
CA THR A 559 -27.11 15.84 -0.72
C THR A 559 -26.11 16.11 -1.83
N ILE A 560 -24.83 16.28 -1.49
CA ILE A 560 -23.73 16.39 -2.46
C ILE A 560 -23.49 15.01 -3.09
N ASN A 561 -23.62 14.90 -4.42
CA ASN A 561 -23.46 13.63 -5.14
C ASN A 561 -22.47 13.71 -6.33
N ASN A 562 -21.72 14.81 -6.49
CA ASN A 562 -20.62 14.88 -7.46
C ASN A 562 -19.51 15.84 -7.00
N ASN A 563 -18.31 15.67 -7.57
CA ASN A 563 -17.13 16.41 -7.15
C ASN A 563 -17.26 17.94 -7.34
N THR A 564 -17.95 18.41 -8.38
CA THR A 564 -18.14 19.87 -8.60
C THR A 564 -18.88 20.53 -7.44
N GLU A 565 -19.94 19.89 -6.95
CA GLU A 565 -20.69 20.35 -5.76
C GLU A 565 -19.86 20.30 -4.49
N LEU A 566 -19.04 19.24 -4.32
CA LEU A 566 -18.14 19.10 -3.18
C LEU A 566 -17.09 20.22 -3.17
N GLU A 567 -16.41 20.46 -4.28
CA GLU A 567 -15.42 21.53 -4.43
C GLU A 567 -16.03 22.91 -4.19
N ASP A 568 -17.16 23.23 -4.81
CA ASP A 568 -17.85 24.52 -4.61
C ASP A 568 -18.26 24.71 -3.13
N PHE A 569 -18.69 23.63 -2.46
CA PHE A 569 -18.99 23.68 -1.03
C PHE A 569 -17.74 23.90 -0.16
N LEU A 570 -16.65 23.17 -0.42
CA LEU A 570 -15.37 23.31 0.30
C LEU A 570 -14.77 24.72 0.12
N ARG A 571 -14.79 25.25 -1.11
CA ARG A 571 -14.38 26.63 -1.43
C ARG A 571 -15.29 27.65 -0.74
N ALA A 572 -16.60 27.38 -0.63
CA ALA A 572 -17.52 28.22 0.15
C ALA A 572 -17.25 28.20 1.67
N GLN A 573 -16.62 27.15 2.22
CA GLN A 573 -16.12 27.13 3.60
C GLN A 573 -14.74 27.80 3.77
N SER A 574 -14.22 28.44 2.72
CA SER A 574 -12.90 29.13 2.71
C SER A 574 -11.70 28.22 2.98
N LEU A 575 -11.79 26.95 2.57
CA LEU A 575 -10.64 26.02 2.56
C LEU A 575 -9.65 26.36 1.43
N ASN A 576 -8.43 25.81 1.52
CA ASN A 576 -7.34 26.13 0.60
C ASN A 576 -7.63 25.66 -0.84
N SER A 577 -8.03 26.59 -1.70
CA SER A 577 -8.40 26.31 -3.10
C SER A 577 -7.31 25.60 -3.89
N ALA A 578 -6.03 25.91 -3.69
CA ALA A 578 -4.94 25.27 -4.43
C ALA A 578 -4.74 23.81 -4.02
N LEU A 579 -5.10 23.44 -2.78
CA LEU A 579 -5.09 22.06 -2.33
C LEU A 579 -6.36 21.29 -2.72
N ILE A 580 -7.49 21.99 -2.93
CA ILE A 580 -8.69 21.41 -3.57
C ILE A 580 -8.40 21.12 -5.05
N ASP A 581 -7.79 22.06 -5.78
CA ASP A 581 -7.36 21.87 -7.17
C ASP A 581 -6.42 20.65 -7.28
N TYR A 582 -5.43 20.56 -6.38
CA TYR A 582 -4.55 19.40 -6.26
C TYR A 582 -5.31 18.08 -6.00
N ALA A 583 -6.31 18.06 -5.12
CA ALA A 583 -7.10 16.84 -4.88
C ALA A 583 -7.79 16.33 -6.17
N GLY A 584 -8.42 17.24 -6.92
CA GLY A 584 -9.01 16.93 -8.22
C GLY A 584 -7.99 16.34 -9.20
N ASP A 585 -6.83 17.01 -9.36
CA ASP A 585 -5.73 16.52 -10.21
C ASP A 585 -5.22 15.11 -9.81
N GLN A 586 -5.29 14.73 -8.53
CA GLN A 586 -4.92 13.38 -8.09
C GLN A 586 -6.01 12.34 -8.35
N HIS A 587 -7.29 12.66 -8.17
CA HIS A 587 -8.37 11.72 -8.46
C HIS A 587 -8.49 11.44 -9.96
N ASP A 588 -8.36 12.46 -10.81
CA ASP A 588 -8.29 12.31 -12.28
C ASP A 588 -7.14 11.38 -12.73
N GLU A 589 -6.07 11.25 -11.93
CA GLU A 589 -4.91 10.38 -12.22
C GLU A 589 -4.98 8.98 -11.57
N LEU A 590 -5.51 8.88 -10.34
CA LEU A 590 -5.37 7.70 -9.47
C LEU A 590 -6.64 6.85 -9.33
N ASP A 591 -7.83 7.40 -9.58
CA ASP A 591 -9.09 6.65 -9.52
C ASP A 591 -9.19 5.69 -10.73
N PHE A 592 -8.96 6.22 -11.94
CA PHE A 592 -8.91 5.47 -13.20
C PHE A 592 -7.63 4.64 -13.41
N TRP A 593 -6.80 4.51 -12.36
CA TRP A 593 -5.52 3.81 -12.43
C TRP A 593 -5.69 2.31 -12.71
N THR A 594 -4.80 1.76 -13.53
CA THR A 594 -4.74 0.32 -13.83
C THR A 594 -3.31 -0.18 -13.65
N PRO A 595 -3.10 -1.41 -13.14
CA PRO A 595 -1.77 -1.92 -12.89
C PRO A 595 -1.01 -2.15 -14.22
N PRO A 596 0.30 -1.89 -14.25
CA PRO A 596 1.15 -2.27 -15.38
C PRO A 596 1.05 -3.76 -15.68
N SER A 597 1.23 -4.14 -16.95
CA SER A 597 1.20 -5.53 -17.38
C SER A 597 2.17 -6.38 -16.56
N GLY A 598 1.71 -7.52 -16.02
CA GLY A 598 2.50 -8.39 -15.16
C GLY A 598 2.64 -7.95 -13.70
N VAL A 599 1.94 -6.88 -13.27
CA VAL A 599 1.78 -6.52 -11.86
C VAL A 599 0.40 -6.98 -11.37
N GLU A 600 0.34 -7.75 -10.28
CA GLU A 600 -0.92 -8.07 -9.61
C GLU A 600 -1.26 -7.05 -8.51
N VAL A 601 -2.56 -6.86 -8.23
CA VAL A 601 -3.07 -6.02 -7.15
C VAL A 601 -4.06 -6.81 -6.31
N SER A 602 -3.80 -6.91 -5.01
CA SER A 602 -4.76 -7.38 -4.01
C SER A 602 -5.23 -6.19 -3.18
N GLN A 603 -6.47 -5.76 -3.40
CA GLN A 603 -7.11 -4.70 -2.61
C GLN A 603 -7.97 -5.31 -1.52
N ILE A 604 -7.71 -4.89 -0.27
CA ILE A 604 -8.18 -5.51 0.95
C ILE A 604 -8.88 -4.45 1.81
N ALA A 605 -10.18 -4.62 2.05
CA ALA A 605 -10.99 -3.74 2.88
C ALA A 605 -11.28 -4.35 4.26
N GLY A 606 -11.18 -3.58 5.33
CA GLY A 606 -11.82 -3.96 6.60
C GLY A 606 -13.34 -3.78 6.53
N TRP A 607 -14.07 -4.57 7.30
CA TRP A 607 -15.53 -4.58 7.33
C TRP A 607 -16.10 -4.76 8.73
N GLY A 608 -17.20 -4.08 9.03
CA GLY A 608 -17.96 -4.24 10.27
C GLY A 608 -17.52 -3.31 11.42
N ALA A 609 -16.70 -2.29 11.14
CA ALA A 609 -16.35 -1.24 12.09
C ALA A 609 -17.11 0.05 11.78
N ASP A 610 -17.55 0.78 12.82
CA ASP A 610 -18.26 2.06 12.68
C ASP A 610 -17.37 3.11 12.01
N THR A 611 -17.67 3.39 10.74
CA THR A 611 -16.87 4.19 9.81
C THR A 611 -17.63 5.47 9.46
N VAL A 612 -16.95 6.62 9.38
CA VAL A 612 -17.60 7.87 8.96
C VAL A 612 -17.95 7.82 7.48
N ALA A 613 -19.25 7.90 7.19
CA ALA A 613 -19.83 7.95 5.85
C ALA A 613 -19.97 9.38 5.31
N GLY A 614 -20.04 10.39 6.20
CA GLY A 614 -20.21 11.79 5.85
C GLY A 614 -20.81 12.63 6.97
N ILE A 615 -21.41 13.77 6.64
CA ILE A 615 -21.91 14.77 7.60
C ILE A 615 -23.37 15.15 7.32
N ASP A 616 -24.20 15.10 8.36
CA ASP A 616 -25.59 15.55 8.35
C ASP A 616 -25.70 16.98 8.90
N PHE A 617 -25.81 17.97 8.02
CA PHE A 617 -25.97 19.39 8.33
C PHE A 617 -27.45 19.74 8.46
N TYR A 618 -27.91 20.10 9.66
CA TYR A 618 -29.34 20.30 9.93
C TYR A 618 -29.66 21.53 10.77
N THR A 619 -30.87 22.05 10.59
CA THR A 619 -31.42 23.15 11.41
C THR A 619 -32.07 22.56 12.66
N PRO A 620 -31.52 22.75 13.88
CA PRO A 620 -32.20 22.35 15.11
C PRO A 620 -33.42 23.26 15.35
N PRO A 621 -34.45 22.79 16.09
CA PRO A 621 -35.59 23.63 16.44
C PRO A 621 -35.19 24.83 17.31
N PRO A 622 -35.90 25.97 17.22
CA PRO A 622 -35.48 27.21 17.85
C PRO A 622 -35.62 27.18 19.38
N VAL A 623 -34.60 27.71 20.07
CA VAL A 623 -34.49 27.78 21.54
C VAL A 623 -35.70 28.45 22.21
N SER A 624 -36.38 29.37 21.53
CA SER A 624 -37.71 29.86 21.89
C SER A 624 -38.37 30.58 20.70
N VAL A 625 -39.68 30.80 20.79
CA VAL A 625 -40.45 31.60 19.80
C VAL A 625 -39.88 33.02 19.66
N ALA A 626 -39.28 33.59 20.72
CA ALA A 626 -38.66 34.91 20.71
C ALA A 626 -37.21 34.92 20.16
N ALA A 627 -36.53 33.76 20.15
CA ALA A 627 -35.15 33.63 19.66
C ALA A 627 -35.06 33.38 18.14
N ALA A 628 -36.20 33.25 17.45
CA ALA A 628 -36.30 32.88 16.03
C ALA A 628 -35.83 33.96 15.01
N LEU A 629 -34.94 34.87 15.41
CA LEU A 629 -34.42 35.96 14.56
C LEU A 629 -33.36 35.49 13.55
N ALA A 630 -32.75 34.32 13.77
CA ALA A 630 -31.99 33.57 12.78
C ALA A 630 -32.11 32.06 13.06
N PRO A 631 -32.28 31.21 12.04
CA PRO A 631 -32.26 29.76 12.24
C PRO A 631 -30.82 29.28 12.50
N LEU A 632 -30.64 28.49 13.55
CA LEU A 632 -29.32 27.97 13.94
C LEU A 632 -28.83 26.91 12.96
N ARG A 633 -27.51 26.74 12.87
CA ARG A 633 -26.85 25.64 12.16
C ARG A 633 -26.33 24.62 13.16
N ALA A 634 -26.58 23.34 12.90
CA ALA A 634 -25.96 22.20 13.57
C ALA A 634 -25.47 21.20 12.53
N TYR A 635 -24.61 20.27 12.95
CA TYR A 635 -24.03 19.22 12.12
C TYR A 635 -23.73 17.99 12.99
N ARG A 636 -23.66 16.78 12.41
CA ARG A 636 -23.23 15.55 13.09
C ARG A 636 -22.66 14.55 12.07
N PRO A 637 -21.77 13.61 12.47
CA PRO A 637 -21.32 12.58 11.56
C PRO A 637 -22.45 11.58 11.26
N ILE A 638 -22.35 10.97 10.08
CA ILE A 638 -23.12 9.80 9.66
C ILE A 638 -22.16 8.61 9.72
N PHE A 639 -22.60 7.49 10.30
CA PHE A 639 -21.80 6.27 10.42
C PHE A 639 -22.38 5.14 9.56
N THR A 640 -21.51 4.33 8.98
CA THR A 640 -21.81 3.06 8.32
C THR A 640 -21.01 1.93 8.98
N GLU A 641 -21.51 0.69 8.90
CA GLU A 641 -20.72 -0.50 9.27
C GLU A 641 -19.87 -1.02 8.09
N ASP A 642 -20.06 -0.46 6.89
CA ASP A 642 -19.35 -0.89 5.68
C ASP A 642 -17.99 -0.18 5.52
N GLY A 643 -17.09 -0.47 6.47
CA GLY A 643 -15.70 -0.02 6.45
C GLY A 643 -14.87 -0.53 7.63
N ASP A 644 -13.67 0.04 7.76
CA ASP A 644 -12.64 -0.35 8.74
C ASP A 644 -12.50 0.60 9.94
N GLY A 645 -13.39 1.59 10.04
CA GLY A 645 -13.37 2.68 11.02
C GLY A 645 -12.99 4.03 10.42
N VAL A 646 -12.25 4.06 9.30
CA VAL A 646 -11.82 5.28 8.60
C VAL A 646 -12.22 5.26 7.13
N VAL A 647 -12.05 4.11 6.46
CA VAL A 647 -12.22 3.97 5.01
C VAL A 647 -13.44 3.09 4.70
N PRO A 648 -14.45 3.63 3.99
CA PRO A 648 -15.62 2.86 3.57
C PRO A 648 -15.30 1.94 2.38
N ILE A 649 -15.96 0.78 2.28
CA ILE A 649 -15.62 -0.25 1.28
C ILE A 649 -15.71 0.20 -0.19
N PRO A 650 -16.68 1.05 -0.61
CA PRO A 650 -16.70 1.59 -1.98
C PRO A 650 -15.42 2.36 -2.35
N SER A 651 -14.74 2.99 -1.37
CA SER A 651 -13.41 3.58 -1.56
C SER A 651 -12.30 2.52 -1.46
N ALA A 652 -12.36 1.64 -0.45
CA ALA A 652 -11.34 0.63 -0.21
C ALA A 652 -11.10 -0.31 -1.42
N LEU A 653 -12.15 -0.63 -2.16
CA LEU A 653 -12.13 -1.59 -3.27
C LEU A 653 -12.43 -0.95 -4.64
N LEU A 654 -12.20 0.36 -4.81
CA LEU A 654 -12.61 1.15 -5.98
C LEU A 654 -12.33 0.46 -7.32
N MET A 655 -11.11 -0.05 -7.54
CA MET A 655 -10.71 -0.68 -8.80
C MET A 655 -11.59 -1.88 -9.16
N ALA A 656 -11.96 -2.01 -10.43
CA ALA A 656 -12.73 -3.15 -10.93
C ALA A 656 -11.89 -4.46 -10.90
N THR A 657 -12.53 -5.59 -10.61
CA THR A 657 -11.87 -6.90 -10.62
C THR A 657 -11.45 -7.33 -12.02
N SER A 658 -10.27 -7.93 -12.12
CA SER A 658 -9.69 -8.46 -13.37
C SER A 658 -8.77 -9.65 -13.07
N SER A 659 -8.09 -10.20 -14.08
CA SER A 659 -7.02 -11.18 -13.88
C SER A 659 -5.93 -10.68 -12.94
N SER A 660 -5.66 -9.37 -12.97
CA SER A 660 -4.57 -8.71 -12.23
C SER A 660 -5.07 -7.86 -11.04
N VAL A 661 -6.38 -7.86 -10.75
CA VAL A 661 -6.98 -7.08 -9.65
C VAL A 661 -7.97 -7.94 -8.88
N LYS A 662 -7.60 -8.29 -7.65
CA LYS A 662 -8.31 -9.22 -6.76
C LYS A 662 -8.88 -8.44 -5.56
N ARG A 663 -10.11 -8.74 -5.13
CA ARG A 663 -10.80 -8.09 -4.01
C ARG A 663 -10.89 -9.03 -2.81
N TYR A 664 -10.56 -8.51 -1.62
CA TYR A 664 -10.62 -9.23 -0.36
C TYR A 664 -11.23 -8.36 0.75
N TRP A 665 -11.79 -9.02 1.76
CA TRP A 665 -12.39 -8.42 2.94
C TRP A 665 -11.77 -9.02 4.21
N VAL A 666 -11.56 -8.17 5.23
CA VAL A 666 -11.18 -8.54 6.60
C VAL A 666 -12.39 -8.30 7.50
N ASN A 667 -12.95 -9.36 8.06
CA ASN A 667 -14.15 -9.30 8.89
C ASN A 667 -13.81 -8.87 10.33
N LEU A 668 -13.59 -7.57 10.52
CA LEU A 668 -13.22 -6.95 11.80
C LEU A 668 -14.26 -7.23 12.89
N PHE A 669 -15.55 -7.12 12.58
CA PHE A 669 -16.63 -7.39 13.54
C PHE A 669 -16.53 -8.79 14.15
N THR A 670 -16.33 -9.81 13.30
CA THR A 670 -16.25 -11.21 13.76
C THR A 670 -14.91 -11.47 14.46
N TYR A 671 -13.80 -10.92 13.97
CA TYR A 671 -12.50 -11.03 14.62
C TYR A 671 -12.48 -10.37 16.01
N ASN A 672 -12.96 -9.14 16.13
CA ASN A 672 -13.00 -8.38 17.39
C ASN A 672 -13.86 -9.07 18.44
N ARG A 673 -15.04 -9.58 18.04
CA ARG A 673 -15.94 -10.38 18.88
C ARG A 673 -15.28 -11.68 19.36
N ASP A 674 -14.66 -12.44 18.46
CA ASP A 674 -14.14 -13.77 18.77
C ASP A 674 -12.79 -13.73 19.52
N SER A 675 -11.99 -12.68 19.31
CA SER A 675 -10.72 -12.44 20.02
C SER A 675 -10.85 -11.62 21.31
N ASN A 676 -11.99 -10.95 21.52
CA ASN A 676 -12.18 -9.93 22.56
C ASN A 676 -11.11 -8.81 22.46
N THR A 677 -10.94 -8.25 21.26
CA THR A 677 -10.08 -7.08 20.98
C THR A 677 -10.82 -6.04 20.13
N ASP A 678 -10.31 -4.82 20.00
CA ASP A 678 -10.90 -3.75 19.16
C ASP A 678 -9.90 -3.29 18.09
N ARG A 679 -9.65 -4.14 17.08
CA ARG A 679 -8.82 -3.81 15.91
C ARG A 679 -9.62 -3.04 14.88
N LYS A 680 -9.04 -1.94 14.38
CA LYS A 680 -9.63 -1.02 13.39
C LYS A 680 -8.55 -0.61 12.38
N HIS A 681 -8.87 0.28 11.43
CA HIS A 681 -7.94 0.80 10.40
C HIS A 681 -6.50 0.99 10.89
N LYS A 682 -6.29 1.74 11.97
CA LYS A 682 -4.96 2.08 12.51
C LYS A 682 -4.06 0.87 12.84
N ASP A 683 -4.65 -0.27 13.20
CA ASP A 683 -3.97 -1.45 13.74
C ASP A 683 -4.48 -2.75 13.09
N ILE A 684 -5.00 -2.65 11.86
CA ILE A 684 -5.51 -3.77 11.06
C ILE A 684 -4.40 -4.78 10.74
N PHE A 685 -3.15 -4.32 10.66
CA PHE A 685 -1.96 -5.16 10.47
C PHE A 685 -1.58 -5.99 11.71
N GLU A 686 -2.23 -5.78 12.86
CA GLU A 686 -2.07 -6.59 14.07
C GLU A 686 -3.10 -7.74 14.17
N ILE A 687 -3.76 -8.07 13.06
CA ILE A 687 -4.65 -9.22 12.91
C ILE A 687 -3.83 -10.39 12.32
N PRO A 688 -3.56 -11.48 13.08
CA PRO A 688 -2.69 -12.57 12.60
C PRO A 688 -3.15 -13.19 11.28
N SER A 689 -4.46 -13.39 11.09
CA SER A 689 -4.98 -13.95 9.85
C SER A 689 -4.89 -13.02 8.63
N LEU A 690 -4.66 -11.72 8.84
CA LEU A 690 -4.26 -10.82 7.75
C LEU A 690 -2.76 -10.93 7.47
N GLN A 691 -1.91 -11.06 8.50
CA GLN A 691 -0.46 -11.31 8.35
C GLN A 691 -0.24 -12.62 7.58
N ASP A 692 -0.92 -13.70 7.97
CA ASP A 692 -0.97 -14.98 7.23
C ASP A 692 -1.32 -14.75 5.76
N PHE A 693 -2.33 -13.93 5.46
CA PHE A 693 -2.78 -13.69 4.09
C PHE A 693 -1.75 -12.89 3.27
N VAL A 694 -1.14 -11.86 3.86
CA VAL A 694 -0.07 -11.07 3.24
C VAL A 694 1.16 -11.96 2.96
N LYS A 695 1.57 -12.79 3.94
CA LYS A 695 2.64 -13.79 3.82
C LYS A 695 2.39 -14.76 2.66
N ASN A 696 1.26 -15.46 2.67
CA ASN A 696 0.90 -16.42 1.61
C ASN A 696 0.86 -15.75 0.22
N THR A 697 0.46 -14.47 0.15
CA THR A 697 0.46 -13.68 -1.10
C THR A 697 1.88 -13.32 -1.56
N ILE A 698 2.81 -12.98 -0.66
CA ILE A 698 4.24 -12.77 -0.95
C ILE A 698 4.86 -14.07 -1.49
N GLU A 699 4.60 -15.20 -0.84
CA GLU A 699 5.14 -16.53 -1.15
C GLU A 699 4.57 -17.19 -2.42
N ASN A 700 3.49 -16.67 -3.02
CA ASN A 700 2.70 -17.34 -4.07
C ASN A 700 2.00 -18.63 -3.60
N SER A 701 1.79 -18.77 -2.30
CA SER A 701 1.16 -19.95 -1.68
C SER A 701 -0.29 -20.13 -2.13
N THR A 702 -0.67 -21.37 -2.46
CA THR A 702 -2.04 -21.76 -2.84
C THR A 702 -2.90 -22.17 -1.63
N SER A 703 -2.57 -21.63 -0.45
CA SER A 703 -3.30 -21.83 0.81
C SER A 703 -4.79 -21.55 0.70
N THR A 704 -5.61 -22.28 1.47
CA THR A 704 -6.96 -21.81 1.82
C THR A 704 -6.88 -20.46 2.51
N LEU A 705 -7.79 -19.53 2.19
CA LEU A 705 -7.83 -18.21 2.83
C LEU A 705 -7.83 -18.34 4.37
N PRO A 706 -7.01 -17.56 5.08
CA PRO A 706 -7.02 -17.53 6.54
C PRO A 706 -8.37 -17.13 7.13
N ALA A 707 -8.55 -17.39 8.43
CA ALA A 707 -9.76 -17.01 9.15
C ALA A 707 -10.06 -15.51 9.01
N TYR A 708 -11.34 -15.14 9.00
CA TYR A 708 -11.82 -13.76 8.84
C TYR A 708 -11.50 -13.08 7.49
N ILE A 709 -10.76 -13.73 6.57
CA ILE A 709 -10.48 -13.25 5.21
C ILE A 709 -11.45 -13.88 4.20
N SER A 710 -12.06 -13.07 3.33
CA SER A 710 -12.98 -13.56 2.29
C SER A 710 -12.83 -12.83 0.95
N THR A 711 -13.20 -13.50 -0.16
CA THR A 711 -13.29 -12.94 -1.53
C THR A 711 -14.67 -12.39 -1.88
N SER A 712 -15.54 -12.25 -0.88
CA SER A 712 -16.82 -11.57 -0.94
C SER A 712 -17.05 -10.81 0.36
N GLN A 713 -17.80 -9.71 0.29
CA GLN A 713 -18.23 -8.94 1.46
C GLN A 713 -18.92 -9.86 2.48
N PRO A 714 -18.61 -9.76 3.79
CA PRO A 714 -19.32 -10.50 4.81
C PRO A 714 -20.81 -10.13 4.85
N ALA A 715 -21.65 -11.05 5.34
CA ALA A 715 -23.09 -10.84 5.39
C ALA A 715 -23.46 -9.73 6.40
N THR A 716 -24.34 -8.81 5.99
CA THR A 716 -24.85 -7.71 6.82
C THR A 716 -25.30 -8.19 8.20
N ILE A 717 -24.93 -7.45 9.25
CA ILE A 717 -25.13 -7.89 10.63
C ILE A 717 -26.59 -7.64 11.04
N THR A 718 -27.43 -8.67 10.91
CA THR A 718 -28.91 -8.55 11.05
C THR A 718 -29.42 -8.59 12.49
N ASP A 719 -28.54 -8.79 13.47
CA ASP A 719 -28.81 -8.79 14.91
C ASP A 719 -28.06 -7.69 15.69
N ASN A 720 -27.05 -7.06 15.09
CA ASN A 720 -26.26 -5.98 15.72
C ASN A 720 -27.01 -4.63 15.70
N LYS A 721 -28.05 -4.53 16.52
CA LYS A 721 -28.68 -3.25 16.82
C LYS A 721 -27.73 -2.37 17.64
N LYS A 722 -27.56 -1.11 17.24
CA LYS A 722 -26.79 -0.10 17.97
C LYS A 722 -27.66 1.04 18.48
N LEU A 723 -27.21 1.66 19.56
CA LEU A 723 -27.66 2.94 20.06
C LEU A 723 -26.56 3.97 19.82
N THR A 724 -26.91 5.08 19.17
CA THR A 724 -26.01 6.22 18.97
C THR A 724 -26.58 7.46 19.65
N PHE A 725 -25.76 8.08 20.48
CA PHE A 725 -26.06 9.31 21.21
C PHE A 725 -25.24 10.45 20.62
N PHE A 726 -25.85 11.60 20.32
CA PHE A 726 -25.17 12.82 19.91
C PHE A 726 -25.52 13.96 20.88
N LEU A 727 -24.50 14.51 21.54
CA LEU A 727 -24.66 15.59 22.51
C LEU A 727 -24.05 16.89 21.96
N HIS A 728 -24.92 17.84 21.64
CA HIS A 728 -24.56 19.20 21.25
C HIS A 728 -24.56 20.07 22.52
N SER A 729 -23.41 20.16 23.22
CA SER A 729 -23.40 20.74 24.56
C SER A 729 -22.04 21.09 25.17
N PRO A 730 -21.96 22.12 26.02
CA PRO A 730 -20.99 22.21 27.11
C PRO A 730 -21.39 21.29 28.31
N LEU A 731 -21.67 20.02 28.05
CA LEU A 731 -21.81 18.93 29.03
C LEU A 731 -20.80 17.82 28.70
N THR A 732 -20.49 16.98 29.68
CA THR A 732 -19.88 15.65 29.50
C THR A 732 -20.88 14.65 28.93
N LEU A 733 -20.42 13.45 28.55
CA LEU A 733 -21.27 12.38 28.03
C LEU A 733 -20.67 11.03 28.44
N GLU A 734 -21.35 10.33 29.34
CA GLU A 734 -20.97 9.02 29.88
C GLU A 734 -22.13 8.03 29.73
N LEU A 735 -21.83 6.83 29.25
CA LEU A 735 -22.71 5.66 29.21
C LEU A 735 -22.16 4.63 30.18
N ILE A 736 -23.00 4.07 31.04
CA ILE A 736 -22.63 3.10 32.08
C ILE A 736 -23.49 1.85 31.91
N ASP A 737 -22.88 0.67 31.81
CA ASP A 737 -23.60 -0.61 31.68
C ASP A 737 -24.07 -1.19 33.03
N SER A 738 -24.82 -2.29 32.98
CA SER A 738 -25.29 -3.00 34.18
C SER A 738 -24.19 -3.67 35.02
N SER A 739 -22.94 -3.69 34.54
CA SER A 739 -21.75 -4.22 35.21
C SER A 739 -20.97 -3.12 35.94
N GLY A 740 -21.20 -1.85 35.58
CA GLY A 740 -20.41 -0.70 36.03
C GLY A 740 -19.27 -0.31 35.09
N ASN A 741 -19.18 -0.90 33.89
CA ASN A 741 -18.24 -0.48 32.85
C ASN A 741 -18.71 0.88 32.29
N VAL A 742 -17.76 1.77 31.98
CA VAL A 742 -18.06 3.13 31.49
C VAL A 742 -17.47 3.36 30.11
N THR A 743 -18.27 3.96 29.21
CA THR A 743 -17.77 4.54 27.96
C THR A 743 -18.18 6.01 27.89
N GLY A 744 -17.23 6.91 27.60
CA GLY A 744 -17.52 8.34 27.51
C GLY A 744 -16.38 9.25 27.97
N LEU A 745 -16.69 10.52 28.13
CA LEU A 745 -15.86 11.57 28.74
C LEU A 745 -16.46 11.96 30.09
N ALA A 746 -15.69 11.89 31.17
CA ALA A 746 -16.09 12.23 32.54
C ALA A 746 -15.73 13.67 32.95
N ASP A 747 -16.26 14.12 34.10
CA ASP A 747 -16.12 15.51 34.60
C ASP A 747 -14.69 15.96 34.92
N ASP A 748 -13.77 15.03 35.19
CA ASP A 748 -12.35 15.32 35.43
C ASP A 748 -11.53 15.42 34.13
N GLY A 749 -12.15 15.16 32.98
CA GLY A 749 -11.52 15.12 31.66
C GLY A 749 -10.91 13.77 31.28
N SER A 750 -11.11 12.72 32.09
CA SER A 750 -10.79 11.35 31.69
C SER A 750 -11.79 10.84 30.63
N MET A 751 -11.33 9.98 29.72
CA MET A 751 -12.19 9.25 28.78
C MET A 751 -11.94 7.77 28.94
N THR A 752 -13.03 7.00 28.87
CA THR A 752 -13.08 5.57 29.15
C THR A 752 -13.85 4.87 28.03
N GLN A 753 -13.55 3.61 27.75
CA GLN A 753 -14.21 2.80 26.71
C GLN A 753 -14.35 1.33 27.16
N ASP A 754 -14.78 1.12 28.40
CA ASP A 754 -14.77 -0.21 29.03
C ASP A 754 -15.98 -1.07 28.64
N ILE A 755 -17.04 -0.48 28.06
CA ILE A 755 -18.20 -1.23 27.57
C ILE A 755 -17.82 -1.94 26.25
N PRO A 756 -17.86 -3.28 26.16
CA PRO A 756 -17.43 -4.01 24.96
C PRO A 756 -18.22 -3.61 23.70
N GLY A 757 -17.51 -3.41 22.59
CA GLY A 757 -18.11 -3.03 21.31
C GLY A 757 -18.65 -1.59 21.23
N SER A 758 -18.34 -0.74 22.21
CA SER A 758 -18.74 0.67 22.22
C SER A 758 -17.60 1.61 21.78
N THR A 759 -17.94 2.82 21.35
CA THR A 759 -16.97 3.86 20.95
C THR A 759 -17.47 5.24 21.38
N TYR A 760 -16.57 6.04 21.96
CA TYR A 760 -16.75 7.47 22.22
C TYR A 760 -15.95 8.29 21.19
N GLY A 761 -16.41 9.50 20.86
CA GLY A 761 -15.61 10.48 20.13
C GLY A 761 -16.18 11.89 20.13
N GLU A 762 -15.40 12.85 19.61
CA GLU A 762 -15.80 14.26 19.45
C GLU A 762 -15.69 14.70 17.98
N PHE A 763 -16.83 14.95 17.34
CA PHE A 763 -16.93 15.47 15.98
C PHE A 763 -17.08 16.99 16.02
N GLY A 764 -15.94 17.70 16.09
CA GLY A 764 -15.88 19.14 16.31
C GLY A 764 -16.36 19.50 17.73
N GLU A 765 -17.55 20.09 17.86
CA GLU A 765 -18.20 20.39 19.15
C GLU A 765 -19.16 19.28 19.65
N VAL A 766 -19.43 18.27 18.82
CA VAL A 766 -20.45 17.23 19.08
C VAL A 766 -19.81 16.00 19.70
N LYS A 767 -20.16 15.68 20.94
CA LYS A 767 -19.77 14.41 21.58
C LYS A 767 -20.70 13.30 21.11
N TYR A 768 -20.17 12.11 20.87
CA TYR A 768 -20.99 10.95 20.57
C TYR A 768 -20.55 9.69 21.32
N ILE A 769 -21.53 8.80 21.54
CA ILE A 769 -21.30 7.41 21.96
C ILE A 769 -22.07 6.51 21.00
N ILE A 770 -21.40 5.50 20.47
CA ILE A 770 -22.02 4.34 19.79
C ILE A 770 -21.87 3.15 20.74
N ALA A 771 -22.94 2.38 20.97
CA ALA A 771 -22.89 1.15 21.74
C ALA A 771 -23.89 0.11 21.21
N PRO A 772 -23.69 -1.21 21.45
CA PRO A 772 -24.70 -2.22 21.19
C PRO A 772 -25.99 -1.96 22.00
N VAL A 773 -27.14 -2.41 21.51
CA VAL A 773 -28.41 -2.36 22.25
C VAL A 773 -28.30 -3.12 23.59
N GLY A 774 -28.73 -2.50 24.69
CA GLY A 774 -28.41 -2.98 26.04
C GLY A 774 -29.06 -2.18 27.17
N ASN A 775 -28.71 -2.53 28.41
CA ASN A 775 -29.21 -1.86 29.62
C ASN A 775 -28.17 -0.84 30.10
N TYR A 776 -28.52 0.44 30.07
CA TYR A 776 -27.58 1.52 30.35
C TYR A 776 -28.16 2.64 31.20
N SER A 777 -27.29 3.31 31.94
CA SER A 777 -27.48 4.68 32.44
C SER A 777 -26.67 5.63 31.56
N LEU A 778 -27.29 6.68 31.01
CA LEU A 778 -26.60 7.78 30.35
C LEU A 778 -26.55 8.97 31.32
N THR A 779 -25.36 9.49 31.59
CA THR A 779 -25.11 10.63 32.48
C THR A 779 -24.34 11.73 31.75
N MET A 780 -24.71 12.98 32.01
CA MET A 780 -24.15 14.16 31.35
C MET A 780 -24.09 15.31 32.36
N ASN A 781 -22.91 15.86 32.59
CA ASN A 781 -22.64 16.82 33.67
C ASN A 781 -22.15 18.17 33.11
N GLY A 782 -22.58 19.26 33.73
CA GLY A 782 -22.46 20.61 33.21
C GLY A 782 -21.05 21.20 33.27
N GLN A 783 -20.46 21.46 32.10
CA GLN A 783 -19.13 22.07 31.94
C GLN A 783 -19.21 23.57 31.59
N GLY A 784 -20.40 24.10 31.28
CA GLY A 784 -20.58 25.52 30.92
C GLY A 784 -22.03 26.00 31.00
N GLY A 785 -22.22 27.32 30.93
CA GLY A 785 -23.53 27.95 30.81
C GLY A 785 -24.01 27.98 29.35
N GLY A 786 -25.27 27.63 29.10
CA GLY A 786 -25.83 27.63 27.74
C GLY A 786 -27.10 26.78 27.63
N THR A 787 -27.25 26.10 26.49
CA THR A 787 -28.27 25.07 26.26
C THR A 787 -27.65 23.81 25.67
N PHE A 788 -28.27 22.66 25.92
CA PHE A 788 -27.89 21.37 25.35
C PHE A 788 -29.01 20.72 24.54
N SER A 789 -28.62 19.92 23.56
CA SER A 789 -29.51 19.02 22.83
C SER A 789 -28.87 17.63 22.76
N LEU A 790 -29.66 16.61 23.08
CA LEU A 790 -29.30 15.19 22.97
C LEU A 790 -30.15 14.57 21.87
N ASP A 791 -29.53 14.13 20.78
CA ASP A 791 -30.16 13.25 19.80
C ASP A 791 -29.82 11.79 20.11
N MET A 792 -30.79 10.90 19.92
CA MET A 792 -30.67 9.48 20.20
C MET A 792 -31.20 8.71 19.01
N GLN A 793 -30.43 7.75 18.50
CA GLN A 793 -30.75 6.96 17.32
C GLN A 793 -30.57 5.47 17.64
N GLU A 794 -31.50 4.64 17.16
CA GLU A 794 -31.34 3.19 17.10
C GLU A 794 -31.12 2.82 15.64
N SER A 795 -30.11 2.00 15.36
CA SER A 795 -29.78 1.56 14.01
C SER A 795 -29.55 0.05 13.93
N LEU A 796 -29.67 -0.49 12.72
CA LEU A 796 -29.39 -1.89 12.39
C LEU A 796 -28.80 -1.95 10.97
N GLY A 797 -27.60 -2.51 10.80
CA GLY A 797 -26.93 -2.53 9.50
C GLY A 797 -26.68 -1.14 8.92
N GLY A 798 -26.32 -0.16 9.76
CA GLY A 798 -26.19 1.26 9.41
C GLY A 798 -27.52 2.02 9.22
N VAL A 799 -28.66 1.35 9.04
CA VAL A 799 -29.96 2.00 8.81
C VAL A 799 -30.61 2.42 10.14
N ILE A 800 -30.95 3.70 10.28
CA ILE A 800 -31.68 4.22 11.46
C ILE A 800 -33.11 3.65 11.48
N THR A 801 -33.42 2.85 12.50
CA THR A 801 -34.74 2.23 12.71
C THR A 801 -35.65 3.05 13.61
N ALA A 802 -35.08 3.79 14.56
CA ALA A 802 -35.80 4.71 15.43
C ALA A 802 -34.91 5.90 15.84
N SER A 803 -35.53 7.02 16.23
CA SER A 803 -34.81 8.16 16.79
C SER A 803 -35.68 8.99 17.73
N SER A 804 -35.06 9.76 18.62
CA SER A 804 -35.71 10.81 19.40
C SER A 804 -34.70 11.86 19.83
N THR A 805 -35.06 13.14 19.69
CA THR A 805 -34.22 14.27 20.10
C THR A 805 -34.84 14.96 21.30
N ILE A 806 -34.04 15.29 22.33
CA ILE A 806 -34.39 16.31 23.32
C ILE A 806 -33.56 17.56 23.01
N ALA A 807 -34.20 18.73 22.91
CA ALA A 807 -33.55 19.94 22.44
C ALA A 807 -33.71 21.15 23.38
N ASN A 808 -32.73 22.05 23.31
CA ASN A 808 -32.75 23.40 23.90
C ASN A 808 -32.84 23.45 25.44
N VAL A 809 -32.35 22.40 26.11
CA VAL A 809 -32.39 22.26 27.57
C VAL A 809 -31.35 23.17 28.23
N PRO A 810 -31.70 24.03 29.22
CA PRO A 810 -30.74 24.96 29.81
C PRO A 810 -29.69 24.26 30.68
N THR A 811 -28.45 24.75 30.63
CA THR A 811 -27.31 24.23 31.42
C THR A 811 -26.50 25.33 32.11
N ALA A 812 -25.87 24.97 33.23
CA ALA A 812 -24.82 25.68 33.96
C ALA A 812 -23.72 24.69 34.41
N THR A 813 -22.63 25.19 35.01
CA THR A 813 -21.47 24.38 35.47
C THR A 813 -21.74 23.48 36.70
N SER A 814 -23.00 23.18 36.98
CA SER A 814 -23.44 22.24 38.02
C SER A 814 -24.74 21.52 37.64
N THR A 815 -25.19 21.64 36.38
CA THR A 815 -26.31 20.85 35.86
C THR A 815 -25.93 19.38 35.80
N LEU A 816 -26.82 18.51 36.30
CA LEU A 816 -26.68 17.05 36.20
C LEU A 816 -27.88 16.51 35.44
N ALA A 817 -27.64 15.80 34.33
CA ALA A 817 -28.68 15.27 33.47
C ALA A 817 -28.48 13.76 33.26
N SER A 818 -29.56 12.98 33.40
CA SER A 818 -29.49 11.52 33.31
C SER A 818 -30.75 10.86 32.76
N LEU A 819 -30.58 9.76 32.03
CA LEU A 819 -31.65 8.85 31.62
C LEU A 819 -31.20 7.38 31.69
N THR A 820 -32.15 6.45 31.67
CA THR A 820 -31.87 5.01 31.61
C THR A 820 -32.55 4.37 30.40
N ILE A 821 -31.91 3.36 29.82
CA ILE A 821 -32.38 2.57 28.68
C ILE A 821 -32.36 1.09 29.06
N SER A 822 -33.31 0.30 28.55
CA SER A 822 -33.43 -1.13 28.85
C SER A 822 -33.65 -1.95 27.58
N GLY A 823 -32.63 -1.98 26.72
CA GLY A 823 -32.67 -2.52 25.37
C GLY A 823 -32.60 -1.40 24.33
N GLY A 824 -33.73 -1.11 23.68
CA GLY A 824 -33.83 -0.13 22.59
C GLY A 824 -34.52 1.18 23.00
N LEU A 825 -34.62 2.13 22.06
CA LEU A 825 -35.20 3.46 22.30
C LEU A 825 -36.70 3.44 22.66
N GLU A 826 -37.42 2.35 22.42
CA GLU A 826 -38.79 2.16 22.92
C GLU A 826 -38.88 2.13 24.46
N THR A 827 -37.75 1.92 25.16
CA THR A 827 -37.68 1.72 26.62
C THR A 827 -37.04 2.89 27.38
N VAL A 828 -36.64 3.95 26.68
CA VAL A 828 -35.93 5.08 27.27
C VAL A 828 -36.76 5.79 28.35
N SER A 829 -36.14 6.11 29.49
CA SER A 829 -36.79 6.89 30.55
C SER A 829 -37.02 8.35 30.12
N ALA A 830 -37.79 9.09 30.91
CA ALA A 830 -37.67 10.54 30.86
C ALA A 830 -36.23 10.96 31.22
N LEU A 831 -35.69 11.95 30.51
CA LEU A 831 -34.46 12.64 30.90
C LEU A 831 -34.76 13.44 32.15
N THR A 832 -34.08 13.11 33.24
CA THR A 832 -34.09 13.88 34.48
C THR A 832 -32.99 14.92 34.42
N VAL A 833 -33.28 16.16 34.79
CA VAL A 833 -32.32 17.27 34.79
C VAL A 833 -32.42 18.02 36.11
N ASP A 834 -31.39 17.89 36.94
CA ASP A 834 -31.12 18.81 38.05
C ASP A 834 -30.37 20.01 37.48
N LYS A 835 -30.96 21.21 37.57
CA LYS A 835 -30.43 22.38 36.88
C LYS A 835 -29.16 22.95 37.53
N ASP A 836 -29.07 22.93 38.84
CA ASP A 836 -27.98 23.54 39.61
C ASP A 836 -27.25 22.57 40.56
N GLY A 837 -27.67 21.29 40.61
CA GLY A 837 -26.97 20.23 41.31
C GLY A 837 -27.28 20.18 42.80
N ASP A 838 -28.41 20.77 43.22
CA ASP A 838 -28.83 20.86 44.62
C ASP A 838 -29.86 19.80 45.04
N GLY A 839 -30.32 18.97 44.10
CA GLY A 839 -31.33 17.93 44.30
C GLY A 839 -32.76 18.44 44.42
N THR A 840 -33.01 19.73 44.21
CA THR A 840 -34.32 20.37 44.38
C THR A 840 -34.88 21.00 43.10
N ASN A 841 -34.04 21.61 42.26
CA ASN A 841 -34.48 22.21 40.97
C ASN A 841 -34.53 21.18 39.82
N VAL A 842 -35.14 20.02 40.11
CA VAL A 842 -35.22 18.88 39.19
C VAL A 842 -36.47 18.96 38.31
N PHE A 843 -36.30 18.78 37.00
CA PHE A 843 -37.39 18.61 36.03
C PHE A 843 -37.14 17.40 35.12
N THR A 844 -38.18 16.96 34.39
CA THR A 844 -38.12 15.80 33.50
C THR A 844 -38.64 16.11 32.10
N LEU A 845 -37.97 15.59 31.07
CA LEU A 845 -38.38 15.65 29.67
C LEU A 845 -38.50 14.23 29.10
N THR A 846 -39.71 13.80 28.74
CA THR A 846 -39.94 12.45 28.18
C THR A 846 -39.64 12.43 26.68
N PRO A 847 -38.71 11.57 26.20
CA PRO A 847 -38.48 11.37 24.77
C PRO A 847 -39.75 10.96 24.01
N GLN A 848 -39.78 11.22 22.71
CA GLN A 848 -40.84 10.76 21.82
C GLN A 848 -40.24 10.29 20.49
N LEU A 849 -40.50 9.04 20.12
CA LEU A 849 -39.98 8.44 18.89
C LEU A 849 -40.44 9.22 17.65
N GLY A 850 -39.52 9.42 16.70
CA GLY A 850 -39.72 10.16 15.46
C GLY A 850 -39.94 11.66 15.64
N LYS A 851 -39.57 12.24 16.79
CA LYS A 851 -39.83 13.65 17.12
C LYS A 851 -38.69 14.29 17.90
N THR A 852 -38.64 15.62 17.85
CA THR A 852 -37.89 16.44 18.81
C THR A 852 -38.80 16.97 19.92
N VAL A 853 -38.36 16.81 21.16
CA VAL A 853 -38.98 17.33 22.38
C VAL A 853 -38.19 18.56 22.81
N ASN A 854 -38.77 19.75 22.64
CA ASN A 854 -38.13 21.00 23.08
C ASN A 854 -38.38 21.23 24.58
N TYR A 855 -37.38 21.77 25.27
CA TYR A 855 -37.61 22.43 26.55
C TYR A 855 -38.37 23.74 26.32
N GLU A 856 -39.58 23.85 26.88
CA GLU A 856 -40.32 25.10 26.95
C GLU A 856 -40.12 25.77 28.31
N LEU A 857 -39.82 27.08 28.32
CA LEU A 857 -39.77 27.86 29.55
C LEU A 857 -41.16 27.83 30.24
N PRO A 858 -41.23 27.61 31.56
CA PRO A 858 -42.49 27.69 32.30
C PRO A 858 -43.18 29.03 32.02
N THR A 859 -44.36 28.99 31.40
CA THR A 859 -45.11 30.20 31.09
C THR A 859 -45.38 30.94 32.40
N PRO A 860 -44.98 32.21 32.56
CA PRO A 860 -45.17 32.92 33.81
C PRO A 860 -46.67 32.99 34.11
N THR A 861 -47.08 32.31 35.19
CA THR A 861 -48.45 32.36 35.67
C THR A 861 -48.80 33.81 35.96
N ALA A 862 -49.82 34.33 35.29
CA ALA A 862 -50.21 35.72 35.43
C ALA A 862 -50.45 36.02 36.92
N PRO A 863 -49.83 37.06 37.50
CA PRO A 863 -50.02 37.38 38.91
C PRO A 863 -51.52 37.57 39.17
N PRO A 864 -52.06 37.05 40.28
CA PRO A 864 -53.49 37.04 40.53
C PRO A 864 -54.03 38.47 40.44
N VAL A 865 -55.08 38.66 39.62
CA VAL A 865 -55.64 39.98 39.35
C VAL A 865 -56.16 40.57 40.66
N ILE A 866 -55.36 41.46 41.25
CA ILE A 866 -55.77 42.27 42.41
C ILE A 866 -56.82 43.26 41.89
N SER A 867 -58.08 42.84 41.97
CA SER A 867 -59.21 43.70 41.63
C SER A 867 -59.23 44.88 42.62
N SER A 868 -58.91 46.07 42.12
CA SER A 868 -58.93 47.32 42.88
C SER A 868 -60.36 47.79 43.11
N GLY A 869 -61.14 46.99 43.86
CA GLY A 869 -62.47 47.36 44.34
C GLY A 869 -62.35 48.56 45.29
N GLY A 870 -62.99 49.68 44.94
CA GLY A 870 -62.85 50.94 45.69
C GLY A 870 -63.42 50.85 47.11
N GLY A 871 -62.53 50.66 48.09
CA GLY A 871 -62.88 50.63 49.51
C GLY A 871 -63.06 52.01 50.14
N GLY A 872 -64.25 52.60 50.00
CA GLY A 872 -64.68 53.75 50.79
C GLY A 872 -65.71 53.34 51.84
N GLY A 873 -65.33 53.30 53.12
CA GLY A 873 -66.26 52.99 54.22
C GLY A 873 -65.57 52.53 55.51
N TRP A 874 -66.08 52.96 56.66
CA TRP A 874 -65.65 52.50 57.99
C TRP A 874 -66.56 51.37 58.51
N GLY A 875 -66.03 50.50 59.37
CA GLY A 875 -66.85 49.62 60.22
C GLY A 875 -66.13 48.33 60.64
N GLY A 876 -65.79 48.19 61.92
CA GLY A 876 -65.18 46.96 62.45
C GLY A 876 -66.19 45.86 62.76
N GLY A 877 -65.73 44.61 62.83
CA GLY A 877 -66.54 43.44 63.21
C GLY A 877 -65.67 42.19 63.37
N VAL A 878 -65.82 41.50 64.51
CA VAL A 878 -64.97 40.37 64.93
C VAL A 878 -65.57 39.00 64.56
N SER A 879 -64.69 38.00 64.51
CA SER A 879 -64.91 36.58 64.83
C SER A 879 -65.27 35.56 63.72
N PHE A 880 -64.81 34.34 64.00
CA PHE A 880 -64.84 33.11 63.20
C PHE A 880 -66.15 32.32 63.38
N ILE A 881 -66.42 31.40 62.44
CA ILE A 881 -67.18 30.15 62.64
C ILE A 881 -66.57 29.06 61.74
N VAL A 882 -66.77 27.79 62.09
CA VAL A 882 -66.16 26.57 61.47
C VAL A 882 -67.30 25.58 61.13
N ILE A 883 -66.96 24.44 60.49
CA ILE A 883 -67.79 23.22 60.27
C ILE A 883 -68.68 23.29 58.99
N ALA A 884 -68.94 22.24 58.20
CA ALA A 884 -68.19 21.04 57.74
C ALA A 884 -69.10 20.26 56.74
N THR A 885 -68.53 19.37 55.89
CA THR A 885 -69.12 18.11 55.31
C THR A 885 -70.57 18.10 54.73
N THR A 886 -70.92 17.37 53.65
CA THR A 886 -70.61 15.96 53.32
C THR A 886 -71.00 15.60 51.86
N THR A 887 -70.72 14.37 51.43
CA THR A 887 -71.18 13.63 50.21
C THR A 887 -72.71 13.55 50.03
N VAL A 888 -73.35 13.06 48.94
CA VAL A 888 -73.05 12.03 47.88
C VAL A 888 -73.73 12.45 46.52
N ALA A 889 -73.93 11.70 45.40
CA ALA A 889 -73.95 10.27 45.05
C ALA A 889 -73.72 9.95 43.52
N THR A 890 -73.65 8.64 43.22
CA THR A 890 -74.02 7.79 42.02
C THR A 890 -74.79 8.39 40.80
N THR A 891 -74.83 7.81 39.58
CA THR A 891 -74.78 6.37 39.14
C THR A 891 -74.35 6.18 37.65
N THR A 892 -74.40 4.94 37.11
CA THR A 892 -73.74 4.44 35.86
C THR A 892 -74.68 3.93 34.73
N ALA A 893 -74.08 3.55 33.57
CA ALA A 893 -74.52 2.53 32.56
C ALA A 893 -75.52 2.96 31.43
N SER A 894 -75.62 2.32 30.23
CA SER A 894 -74.73 1.43 29.41
C SER A 894 -75.36 1.06 28.02
N THR A 895 -74.64 0.33 27.14
CA THR A 895 -75.08 -0.46 25.91
C THR A 895 -75.45 0.28 24.59
N SER A 896 -75.39 -0.29 23.37
CA SER A 896 -74.48 -1.30 22.72
C SER A 896 -74.77 -1.57 21.21
N SER A 897 -73.73 -1.68 20.34
CA SER A 897 -73.63 -2.49 19.07
C SER A 897 -74.60 -2.23 17.87
N PRO A 898 -74.42 -2.81 16.64
CA PRO A 898 -73.44 -3.84 16.19
C PRO A 898 -72.65 -3.62 14.85
N GLN A 899 -71.40 -4.11 14.84
CA GLN A 899 -70.66 -4.93 13.85
C GLN A 899 -70.87 -4.85 12.30
N ALA A 900 -69.73 -4.79 11.58
CA ALA A 900 -69.49 -5.42 10.25
C ALA A 900 -67.98 -5.81 10.13
N THR A 901 -67.62 -6.82 9.30
CA THR A 901 -66.26 -7.43 9.29
C THR A 901 -65.81 -7.84 7.87
N ILE A 902 -64.53 -7.60 7.50
CA ILE A 902 -63.86 -8.17 6.30
C ILE A 902 -62.39 -8.49 6.65
N GLN A 903 -61.84 -9.58 6.10
CA GLN A 903 -60.42 -9.97 6.23
C GLN A 903 -59.67 -9.83 4.88
N PRO A 904 -58.34 -9.63 4.89
CA PRO A 904 -57.48 -9.96 3.75
C PRO A 904 -57.12 -11.46 3.74
N VAL A 905 -57.07 -12.06 2.56
CA VAL A 905 -56.69 -13.47 2.33
C VAL A 905 -55.33 -13.54 1.65
N ALA A 906 -54.49 -14.49 2.03
CA ALA A 906 -53.20 -14.74 1.39
C ALA A 906 -53.35 -15.61 0.12
N THR A 907 -52.64 -15.24 -0.95
CA THR A 907 -52.55 -16.03 -2.19
C THR A 907 -51.13 -16.06 -2.72
N ASN A 908 -50.52 -17.25 -2.76
CA ASN A 908 -49.28 -17.49 -3.49
C ASN A 908 -49.58 -17.68 -4.99
N THR A 909 -48.95 -16.91 -5.87
CA THR A 909 -48.83 -17.23 -7.29
C THR A 909 -47.44 -16.85 -7.79
N THR A 910 -46.66 -17.86 -8.18
CA THR A 910 -45.40 -17.70 -8.89
C THR A 910 -45.66 -17.40 -10.36
N GLU A 911 -45.13 -16.30 -10.89
CA GLU A 911 -45.02 -16.12 -12.35
C GLU A 911 -43.78 -15.28 -12.67
N ALA A 912 -43.00 -15.71 -13.67
CA ALA A 912 -41.70 -15.13 -14.00
C ALA A 912 -41.82 -14.10 -15.12
N VAL A 913 -41.51 -12.83 -14.82
CA VAL A 913 -41.51 -11.74 -15.81
C VAL A 913 -40.09 -11.51 -16.33
N ILE A 914 -39.78 -12.10 -17.49
CA ILE A 914 -38.54 -11.80 -18.22
C ILE A 914 -38.68 -10.41 -18.86
N THR A 915 -38.06 -9.40 -18.25
CA THR A 915 -37.92 -8.07 -18.85
C THR A 915 -36.57 -7.94 -19.55
N THR A 916 -36.57 -8.05 -20.87
CA THR A 916 -35.37 -7.88 -21.70
C THR A 916 -34.93 -6.42 -21.72
N GLN A 917 -33.86 -6.10 -20.97
CA GLN A 917 -33.20 -4.80 -21.11
C GLN A 917 -32.64 -4.66 -22.53
N LYS A 918 -33.17 -3.68 -23.27
CA LYS A 918 -32.69 -3.30 -24.60
C LYS A 918 -31.62 -2.22 -24.42
N PRO A 919 -30.37 -2.42 -24.85
CA PRO A 919 -29.28 -1.51 -24.54
C PRO A 919 -29.51 -0.12 -25.14
N ILE A 920 -29.49 0.91 -24.30
CA ILE A 920 -29.61 2.31 -24.71
C ILE A 920 -28.26 2.77 -25.24
N GLN A 921 -28.17 2.97 -26.56
CA GLN A 921 -26.98 3.50 -27.24
C GLN A 921 -26.84 5.01 -26.98
N ILE A 922 -26.16 5.36 -25.88
CA ILE A 922 -25.76 6.75 -25.60
C ILE A 922 -24.65 7.13 -26.59
N LYS A 923 -24.93 8.07 -27.49
CA LYS A 923 -23.94 8.59 -28.44
C LYS A 923 -22.90 9.44 -27.70
N LYS A 924 -21.63 9.02 -27.73
CA LYS A 924 -20.49 9.88 -27.35
C LYS A 924 -20.58 11.22 -28.11
N LYS A 925 -20.66 12.34 -27.38
CA LYS A 925 -20.29 13.66 -27.93
C LYS A 925 -18.76 13.70 -28.04
N GLN A 926 -18.25 14.23 -29.16
CA GLN A 926 -16.83 14.58 -29.24
C GLN A 926 -16.57 15.91 -28.53
N PRO A 927 -15.37 16.11 -27.94
CA PRO A 927 -15.00 17.37 -27.32
C PRO A 927 -14.91 18.48 -28.37
N VAL A 928 -15.47 19.65 -28.04
CA VAL A 928 -15.34 20.87 -28.86
C VAL A 928 -14.12 21.63 -28.36
N ALA A 929 -13.09 21.77 -29.21
CA ALA A 929 -11.90 22.53 -28.88
C ALA A 929 -12.22 24.04 -28.78
N VAL A 930 -12.20 24.59 -27.57
CA VAL A 930 -12.35 26.03 -27.32
C VAL A 930 -10.98 26.70 -27.39
N VAL A 931 -10.77 27.52 -28.41
CA VAL A 931 -9.53 28.29 -28.56
C VAL A 931 -9.56 29.53 -27.66
N ILE A 932 -8.69 29.57 -26.65
CA ILE A 932 -8.53 30.72 -25.76
C ILE A 932 -7.74 31.82 -26.48
N PRO A 933 -8.29 33.04 -26.68
CA PRO A 933 -7.54 34.16 -27.25
C PRO A 933 -6.57 34.76 -26.22
N LYS A 934 -5.39 35.23 -26.67
CA LYS A 934 -4.42 35.92 -25.81
C LYS A 934 -5.05 37.13 -25.11
N LYS A 935 -4.90 37.19 -23.78
CA LYS A 935 -5.24 38.35 -22.95
C LYS A 935 -4.34 39.54 -23.33
N ALA A 936 -4.92 40.71 -23.56
CA ALA A 936 -4.18 41.94 -23.82
C ALA A 936 -3.71 42.60 -22.52
N GLU A 937 -2.57 43.27 -22.57
CA GLU A 937 -2.06 44.11 -21.47
C GLU A 937 -2.80 45.45 -21.43
N THR A 938 -3.15 45.93 -20.23
CA THR A 938 -3.71 47.27 -20.03
C THR A 938 -3.06 47.95 -18.81
N ASN A 939 -2.13 48.87 -19.09
CA ASN A 939 -1.52 49.73 -18.07
C ASN A 939 -2.53 50.77 -17.56
N ILE A 940 -2.69 50.88 -16.23
CA ILE A 940 -3.32 52.03 -15.55
C ILE A 940 -2.42 52.39 -14.34
N PRO A 941 -2.20 53.68 -14.01
CA PRO A 941 -0.99 54.10 -13.28
C PRO A 941 -1.12 54.13 -11.75
N GLN A 942 0.03 54.11 -11.07
CA GLN A 942 0.15 54.45 -9.66
C GLN A 942 0.03 55.96 -9.41
N THR A 943 -0.59 56.34 -8.29
CA THR A 943 -0.22 57.52 -7.50
C THR A 943 -0.52 57.24 -6.01
N PRO A 944 0.26 57.78 -5.05
CA PRO A 944 0.26 57.31 -3.67
C PRO A 944 -0.72 58.06 -2.76
N LEU A 945 -1.00 57.47 -1.60
CA LEU A 945 -1.58 58.15 -0.43
C LEU A 945 -0.78 57.75 0.81
N GLU A 946 -0.05 58.70 1.38
CA GLU A 946 0.73 58.49 2.60
C GLU A 946 -0.19 58.40 3.83
N ILE A 947 0.10 57.46 4.72
CA ILE A 947 -0.38 57.51 6.12
C ILE A 947 0.85 57.34 7.01
N GLY A 948 1.15 58.36 7.82
CA GLY A 948 2.40 58.47 8.55
C GLY A 948 2.51 57.54 9.76
N PHE A 949 3.72 57.07 10.04
CA PHE A 949 4.05 56.35 11.27
C PHE A 949 3.96 57.28 12.49
N LEU A 950 3.31 56.82 13.56
CA LEU A 950 3.46 57.34 14.92
C LEU A 950 3.79 56.18 15.86
N THR A 951 4.88 56.29 16.59
CA THR A 951 5.44 55.22 17.42
C THR A 951 5.33 55.51 18.92
N GLY A 952 4.75 54.53 19.65
CA GLY A 952 4.91 54.35 21.09
C GLY A 952 4.00 55.16 22.03
N GLN A 953 3.17 54.46 22.82
CA GLN A 953 3.53 54.16 24.21
C GLN A 953 2.59 53.14 24.90
N THR A 954 3.22 52.16 25.57
CA THR A 954 2.84 51.46 26.81
C THR A 954 1.36 51.11 27.15
N ALA A 955 1.08 49.80 27.10
CA ALA A 955 0.60 48.94 28.20
C ALA A 955 -0.76 49.18 28.93
N SER A 956 -1.38 48.04 29.33
CA SER A 956 -2.63 47.91 30.12
C SER A 956 -3.91 48.28 29.33
N VAL A 957 -5.01 47.51 29.37
CA VAL A 957 -5.47 46.55 30.39
C VAL A 957 -5.73 45.16 29.79
N TYR A 958 -5.14 44.10 30.35
CA TYR A 958 -5.57 42.71 30.10
C TYR A 958 -6.78 42.39 30.99
N ASN A 959 -7.93 42.07 30.40
CA ASN A 959 -9.12 41.69 31.17
C ASN A 959 -9.00 40.25 31.68
N ALA A 960 -9.02 40.05 33.00
CA ALA A 960 -8.86 38.75 33.64
C ALA A 960 -10.04 37.77 33.40
N SER A 961 -11.15 38.21 32.80
CA SER A 961 -12.32 37.35 32.52
C SER A 961 -12.20 36.49 31.25
N GLN A 962 -11.14 36.64 30.45
CA GLN A 962 -10.93 35.88 29.20
C GLN A 962 -9.69 34.97 29.21
N GLN A 963 -9.33 34.45 30.38
CA GLN A 963 -8.40 33.31 30.46
C GLN A 963 -9.10 32.04 29.94
N PRO A 964 -8.50 31.27 29.00
CA PRO A 964 -9.09 30.02 28.51
C PRO A 964 -9.26 29.00 29.65
N LEU A 965 -10.21 28.08 29.49
CA LEU A 965 -10.63 27.15 30.54
C LEU A 965 -9.45 26.38 31.17
N PHE A 966 -8.53 25.88 30.34
CA PHE A 966 -7.30 25.20 30.74
C PHE A 966 -6.40 26.02 31.67
N ALA A 967 -6.30 27.35 31.50
CA ALA A 967 -5.51 28.20 32.39
C ALA A 967 -6.16 28.34 33.79
N ARG A 968 -7.48 28.15 33.89
CA ARG A 968 -8.22 28.11 35.17
C ARG A 968 -8.13 26.73 35.82
N ILE A 969 -8.32 25.66 35.05
CA ILE A 969 -8.18 24.26 35.51
C ILE A 969 -6.75 23.99 35.97
N GLY A 970 -5.74 24.28 35.15
CA GLY A 970 -4.33 24.08 35.49
C GLY A 970 -3.91 24.84 36.76
N ARG A 971 -4.51 26.01 37.03
CA ARG A 971 -4.31 26.75 38.28
C ARG A 971 -5.05 26.15 39.47
N ALA A 972 -6.25 25.60 39.27
CA ALA A 972 -6.99 24.86 40.30
C ALA A 972 -6.28 23.56 40.70
N VAL A 973 -5.85 22.75 39.72
CA VAL A 973 -5.08 21.51 39.93
C VAL A 973 -3.72 21.81 40.56
N TYR A 974 -3.01 22.84 40.10
CA TYR A 974 -1.77 23.29 40.75
C TYR A 974 -2.00 23.70 42.22
N ASN A 975 -3.04 24.49 42.51
CA ASN A 975 -3.37 24.88 43.89
C ASN A 975 -3.80 23.68 44.74
N GLY A 976 -4.50 22.71 44.17
CA GLY A 976 -4.89 21.46 44.83
C GLY A 976 -3.69 20.60 45.20
N LEU A 977 -2.80 20.33 44.24
CA LEU A 977 -1.57 19.58 44.45
C LEU A 977 -0.58 20.31 45.36
N TYR A 978 -0.46 21.64 45.26
CA TYR A 978 0.35 22.45 46.16
C TYR A 978 -0.24 22.47 47.59
N GLY A 979 -1.56 22.52 47.72
CA GLY A 979 -2.26 22.39 49.00
C GLY A 979 -2.10 20.99 49.63
N LEU A 980 -2.12 19.94 48.81
CA LEU A 980 -1.84 18.56 49.23
C LEU A 980 -0.38 18.40 49.66
N TRP A 981 0.58 18.96 48.91
CA TRP A 981 2.00 18.99 49.25
C TRP A 981 2.28 19.77 50.53
N LEU A 982 1.62 20.92 50.73
CA LEU A 982 1.72 21.68 51.99
C LEU A 982 1.13 20.90 53.19
N LYS A 983 0.03 20.16 53.00
CA LYS A 983 -0.53 19.28 54.03
C LYS A 983 0.43 18.13 54.36
N LEU A 984 0.98 17.45 53.36
CA LEU A 984 1.99 16.39 53.54
C LEU A 984 3.25 16.93 54.23
N LYS A 985 3.72 18.13 53.87
CA LYS A 985 4.82 18.86 54.53
C LYS A 985 4.45 19.47 55.90
N SER A 986 3.24 19.22 56.39
CA SER A 986 2.84 19.48 57.78
C SER A 986 2.54 18.18 58.55
N PHE A 987 2.75 17.03 57.89
CA PHE A 987 2.52 15.69 58.41
C PHE A 987 3.84 14.89 58.52
N PHE A 988 4.82 15.24 57.68
CA PHE A 988 6.25 14.96 57.82
C PHE A 988 7.00 16.20 58.34
#